data_AF-A0AA36GBS1-F1
#
_entry.id   AF-A0AA36GBS1-F1
#
_cell.length_a   1.000
_cell.length_b   1.000
_cell.length_c   1.000
_cell.angle_alpha   90.00
_cell.angle_beta   90.00
_cell.angle_gamma   90.00
#
_symmetry.space_group_name_H-M   'P 1'
#
loop_
_entity.id
_entity.type
_entity.pdbx_description
1 polymer ?
#
loop_
_entity_poly.entity_id
_entity_poly.type
_entity_poly.pdbx_seq_one_letter_code
_entity_poly.pdbx_strand_id
1 'polypeptide(L)'
;MPAMGRCETCPTSPIHSRPLCIKCLPDHPRHTIYPIGELRQTLATAGREAWREDKGCYSALLGIHHMAERIDASIQGATNEVRAEMHRHMSALEERKRDLLQSLHTMKQSKQTVLAEQGRAIGAYRNQLSTAVKLLDSVSDKDGDSALLPVFEQLVRLFSTRAPPLDPNENDMIHFQGPEPQLHARLRSLGNLESGPSVATSLVIGEVKRRLVLEQCATIQVQLRDASDAEMTVTGYAQCLGVRICQPDGSALDLSISERSIGLIDINFVPKLEGLHIVHITLYSGAYIKGAPLELEVRRGRNYREILDRGELFHFGREGSGDGELCRPWGISCDKAGRIIVADRSNNRVQVFDSEGKFLLKFGTGGTRPGQFDRPAGICVNSINQIIVADKDNHRIQVFDSNGVYVFMFGERGRPTGMFNYPWGVATDHLDQIAVSDTRNHRVQLFSPTGQYLAKCGFDTAYFFKHLDSPRGVCFLPDSRLLITDFNNHRIVMMATGNGPDLNMKCFGSEGDGEGMLLRPQGLALDQEGHLLVCDSRNNRIQVFVLNDMRCAAIFGGPRIPSARKEDAKPAMGGGRMPTMFPDFTSPPPVVVKQGATPQTSNDSVKHAEGVVPELDRPTDLCVGLDGRVYVVDLGNNCIRVF
;
A
#
# COMPACT_ATOMS: atom_id res chain seq x y z
N MET A 1 -4.60 30.27 -76.78
CA MET A 1 -3.47 30.75 -75.96
C MET A 1 -3.42 29.95 -74.68
N PRO A 2 -2.24 29.63 -74.12
CA PRO A 2 -2.16 28.87 -72.87
C PRO A 2 -2.83 29.66 -71.74
N ALA A 3 -3.61 28.92 -70.97
CA ALA A 3 -4.28 29.38 -69.76
C ALA A 3 -3.23 29.57 -68.65
N MET A 4 -3.10 30.79 -68.13
CA MET A 4 -2.08 31.20 -67.17
C MET A 4 -2.61 31.29 -65.73
N GLY A 5 -3.89 31.60 -65.52
CA GLY A 5 -4.45 31.73 -64.16
C GLY A 5 -5.98 31.66 -64.11
N ARG A 6 -6.55 31.55 -62.91
CA ARG A 6 -8.00 31.64 -62.67
C ARG A 6 -8.28 32.75 -61.65
N CYS A 7 -9.34 33.52 -61.88
CA CYS A 7 -9.77 34.62 -61.02
C CYS A 7 -11.14 34.28 -60.42
N GLU A 8 -11.29 34.40 -59.10
CA GLU A 8 -12.51 34.00 -58.39
C GLU A 8 -13.63 35.06 -58.38
N THR A 9 -13.31 36.34 -58.60
CA THR A 9 -14.19 37.46 -58.21
C THR A 9 -14.72 38.33 -59.36
N CYS A 10 -14.50 37.99 -60.63
CA CYS A 10 -14.86 38.86 -61.75
C CYS A 10 -16.36 38.76 -62.16
N PRO A 11 -17.21 39.80 -61.97
CA PRO A 11 -18.67 39.70 -62.19
C PRO A 11 -19.15 39.88 -63.64
N THR A 12 -18.27 40.23 -64.58
CA THR A 12 -18.66 40.71 -65.93
C THR A 12 -18.45 39.71 -67.08
N SER A 13 -18.25 38.41 -66.80
CA SER A 13 -18.17 37.37 -67.84
C SER A 13 -19.27 36.33 -67.64
N PRO A 14 -20.03 35.92 -68.68
CA PRO A 14 -21.07 34.89 -68.55
C PRO A 14 -20.53 33.48 -68.23
N ILE A 15 -19.22 33.35 -67.99
CA ILE A 15 -18.53 32.07 -67.78
C ILE A 15 -17.48 32.24 -66.67
N HIS A 16 -17.91 32.19 -65.41
CA HIS A 16 -17.08 32.23 -64.18
C HIS A 16 -16.09 31.06 -64.02
N SER A 17 -15.80 30.32 -65.09
CA SER A 17 -15.05 29.06 -65.06
C SER A 17 -13.97 28.95 -66.13
N ARG A 18 -13.77 29.98 -66.99
CA ARG A 18 -12.75 29.91 -68.04
C ARG A 18 -11.40 30.45 -67.55
N PRO A 19 -10.30 29.73 -67.79
CA PRO A 19 -8.98 30.18 -67.37
C PRO A 19 -8.49 31.38 -68.21
N LEU A 20 -7.83 32.33 -67.55
CA LEU A 20 -7.30 33.57 -68.13
C LEU A 20 -6.06 33.28 -68.99
N CYS A 21 -5.99 33.88 -70.18
CA CYS A 21 -4.80 33.82 -71.03
C CYS A 21 -3.85 35.01 -70.76
N ILE A 22 -2.63 34.96 -71.28
CA ILE A 22 -1.58 35.98 -71.03
C ILE A 22 -2.01 37.41 -71.39
N LYS A 23 -2.93 37.59 -72.34
CA LYS A 23 -3.46 38.90 -72.76
C LYS A 23 -4.51 39.48 -71.81
N CYS A 24 -5.19 38.65 -71.02
CA CYS A 24 -6.27 39.05 -70.11
C CYS A 24 -5.78 39.27 -68.67
N LEU A 25 -4.52 38.93 -68.36
CA LEU A 25 -3.90 39.14 -67.04
C LEU A 25 -3.78 40.63 -66.63
N PRO A 26 -3.41 41.56 -67.54
CA PRO A 26 -3.25 42.98 -67.20
C PRO A 26 -4.56 43.69 -66.81
N ASP A 27 -5.71 43.17 -67.24
CA ASP A 27 -7.04 43.76 -66.99
C ASP A 27 -7.60 43.38 -65.60
N HIS A 28 -6.89 42.54 -64.83
CA HIS A 28 -7.28 42.10 -63.48
C HIS A 28 -6.19 42.35 -62.40
N PRO A 29 -5.63 43.57 -62.29
CA PRO A 29 -4.49 43.84 -61.40
C PRO A 29 -4.84 43.84 -59.89
N ARG A 30 -6.14 43.90 -59.55
CA ARG A 30 -6.64 43.94 -58.16
C ARG A 30 -7.28 42.62 -57.70
N HIS A 31 -7.28 41.58 -58.53
CA HIS A 31 -7.88 40.29 -58.18
C HIS A 31 -6.79 39.28 -57.82
N THR A 32 -7.06 38.41 -56.86
CA THR A 32 -6.19 37.29 -56.52
C THR A 32 -6.24 36.27 -57.66
N ILE A 33 -5.11 36.10 -58.36
CA ILE A 33 -4.99 35.19 -59.50
C ILE A 33 -4.06 34.05 -59.10
N TYR A 34 -4.56 32.81 -59.14
CA TYR A 34 -3.73 31.63 -58.91
C TYR A 34 -3.06 31.18 -60.21
N PRO A 35 -1.71 31.11 -60.29
CA PRO A 35 -1.02 30.59 -61.46
C PRO A 35 -1.33 29.10 -61.65
N ILE A 36 -1.77 28.71 -62.85
CA ILE A 36 -2.15 27.31 -63.15
C ILE A 36 -0.93 26.36 -63.04
N GLY A 37 0.30 26.88 -63.15
CA GLY A 37 1.54 26.13 -62.97
C GLY A 37 1.78 25.66 -61.54
N GLU A 38 1.58 26.53 -60.54
CA GLU A 38 1.72 26.18 -59.12
C GLU A 38 0.60 25.23 -58.69
N LEU A 39 -0.62 25.48 -59.15
CA LEU A 39 -1.79 24.62 -58.93
C LEU A 39 -1.54 23.17 -59.41
N ARG A 40 -0.81 22.98 -60.51
CA ARG A 40 -0.43 21.63 -60.98
C ARG A 40 0.54 20.92 -60.04
N GLN A 41 1.51 21.62 -59.46
CA GLN A 41 2.45 21.02 -58.49
C GLN A 41 1.75 20.72 -57.15
N THR A 42 0.88 21.61 -56.68
CA THR A 42 0.08 21.40 -55.47
C THR A 42 -0.94 20.28 -55.67
N LEU A 43 -1.61 20.20 -56.82
CA LEU A 43 -2.50 19.07 -57.15
C LEU A 43 -1.74 17.75 -57.32
N ALA A 44 -0.51 17.78 -57.85
CA ALA A 44 0.31 16.59 -57.96
C ALA A 44 0.83 16.10 -56.59
N THR A 45 1.13 17.01 -55.66
CA THR A 45 1.53 16.65 -54.28
C THR A 45 0.34 16.17 -53.47
N ALA A 46 -0.75 16.93 -53.43
CA ALA A 46 -2.00 16.53 -52.77
C ALA A 46 -2.57 15.24 -53.37
N GLY A 47 -2.50 15.06 -54.70
CA GLY A 47 -2.92 13.82 -55.36
C GLY A 47 -2.06 12.61 -55.01
N ARG A 48 -0.75 12.80 -54.79
CA ARG A 48 0.14 11.74 -54.29
C ARG A 48 -0.13 11.40 -52.84
N GLU A 49 -0.44 12.39 -52.01
CA GLU A 49 -0.82 12.18 -50.60
C GLU A 49 -2.17 11.47 -50.50
N ALA A 50 -3.18 11.95 -51.21
CA ALA A 50 -4.50 11.31 -51.28
C ALA A 50 -4.42 9.87 -51.80
N TRP A 51 -3.59 9.60 -52.81
CA TRP A 51 -3.39 8.23 -53.30
C TRP A 51 -2.67 7.34 -52.27
N ARG A 52 -1.73 7.90 -51.50
CA ARG A 52 -1.04 7.18 -50.43
C ARG A 52 -1.99 6.87 -49.27
N GLU A 53 -2.84 7.83 -48.89
CA GLU A 53 -3.88 7.65 -47.89
C GLU A 53 -4.92 6.62 -48.34
N ASP A 54 -5.42 6.71 -49.57
CA ASP A 54 -6.38 5.75 -50.14
C ASP A 54 -5.81 4.32 -50.13
N LYS A 55 -4.56 4.16 -50.56
CA LYS A 55 -3.86 2.87 -50.49
C LYS A 55 -3.69 2.38 -49.03
N GLY A 56 -3.42 3.29 -48.10
CA GLY A 56 -3.37 3.03 -46.67
C GLY A 56 -4.72 2.53 -46.14
N CYS A 57 -5.81 3.26 -46.43
CA CYS A 57 -7.17 2.91 -46.06
C CYS A 57 -7.59 1.56 -46.65
N TYR A 58 -7.32 1.30 -47.93
CA TYR A 58 -7.61 0.02 -48.56
C TYR A 58 -6.89 -1.14 -47.87
N SER A 59 -5.61 -0.97 -47.54
CA SER A 59 -4.84 -1.99 -46.81
C SER A 59 -5.38 -2.23 -45.38
N ALA A 60 -5.81 -1.17 -44.70
CA ALA A 60 -6.40 -1.26 -43.36
C ALA A 60 -7.76 -1.97 -43.39
N LEU A 61 -8.62 -1.64 -44.36
CA LEU A 61 -9.91 -2.30 -44.56
C LEU A 61 -9.76 -3.79 -44.85
N LEU A 62 -8.79 -4.16 -45.70
CA LEU A 62 -8.49 -5.57 -45.97
C LEU A 62 -8.02 -6.30 -44.70
N GLY A 63 -7.17 -5.65 -43.90
CA GLY A 63 -6.72 -6.17 -42.61
C GLY A 63 -7.86 -6.37 -41.61
N ILE A 64 -8.82 -5.43 -41.55
CA ILE A 64 -10.03 -5.53 -40.71
C ILE A 64 -10.90 -6.70 -41.19
N HIS A 65 -11.09 -6.86 -42.50
CA HIS A 65 -11.89 -7.95 -43.04
C HIS A 65 -11.29 -9.32 -42.69
N HIS A 66 -9.99 -9.53 -42.93
CA HIS A 66 -9.32 -10.77 -42.52
C HIS A 66 -9.34 -10.98 -41.00
N MET A 67 -9.33 -9.91 -40.21
CA MET A 67 -9.47 -10.02 -38.76
C MET A 67 -10.86 -10.52 -38.36
N ALA A 68 -11.91 -10.01 -39.00
CA ALA A 68 -13.27 -10.48 -38.80
C ALA A 68 -13.41 -11.98 -39.14
N GLU A 69 -12.86 -12.42 -40.28
CA GLU A 69 -12.87 -13.84 -40.67
C GLU A 69 -12.13 -14.73 -39.65
N ARG A 70 -10.99 -14.27 -39.11
CA ARG A 70 -10.26 -15.00 -38.06
C ARG A 70 -11.04 -15.05 -36.74
N ILE A 71 -11.76 -13.98 -36.40
CA ILE A 71 -12.63 -13.95 -35.21
C ILE A 71 -13.75 -14.98 -35.39
N ASP A 72 -14.40 -15.03 -36.56
CA ASP A 72 -15.45 -16.01 -36.84
C ASP A 72 -14.91 -17.45 -36.77
N ALA A 73 -13.73 -17.70 -37.35
CA ALA A 73 -13.07 -19.01 -37.26
C ALA A 73 -12.70 -19.37 -35.80
N SER A 74 -12.21 -18.40 -35.03
CA SER A 74 -11.88 -18.58 -33.61
C SER A 74 -13.12 -18.88 -32.76
N ILE A 75 -14.24 -18.18 -33.01
CA ILE A 75 -15.53 -18.44 -32.34
C ILE A 75 -16.02 -19.85 -32.66
N GLN A 76 -15.91 -20.30 -33.91
CA GLN A 76 -16.27 -21.67 -34.29
C GLN A 76 -15.38 -22.70 -33.58
N GLY A 77 -14.07 -22.45 -33.48
CA GLY A 77 -13.13 -23.27 -32.71
C GLY A 77 -13.51 -23.37 -31.23
N ALA A 78 -13.68 -22.23 -30.57
CA ALA A 78 -14.07 -22.16 -29.16
C ALA A 78 -15.43 -22.85 -28.90
N THR A 79 -16.39 -22.69 -29.82
CA THR A 79 -17.69 -23.37 -29.72
C THR A 79 -17.55 -24.89 -29.72
N ASN A 80 -16.66 -25.44 -30.55
CA ASN A 80 -16.42 -26.88 -30.62
C ASN A 80 -15.70 -27.39 -29.37
N GLU A 81 -14.72 -26.64 -28.85
CA GLU A 81 -14.01 -26.98 -27.62
C GLU A 81 -14.94 -26.99 -26.40
N VAL A 82 -15.76 -25.95 -26.25
CA VAL A 82 -16.77 -25.88 -25.17
C VAL A 82 -17.69 -27.09 -25.25
N ARG A 83 -18.21 -27.43 -26.44
CA ARG A 83 -19.06 -28.62 -26.62
C ARG A 83 -18.34 -29.91 -26.22
N ALA A 84 -17.07 -30.07 -26.62
CA ALA A 84 -16.28 -31.27 -26.33
C ALA A 84 -15.96 -31.43 -24.84
N GLU A 85 -15.57 -30.36 -24.15
CA GLU A 85 -15.27 -30.39 -22.71
C GLU A 85 -16.54 -30.64 -21.88
N MET A 86 -17.65 -29.96 -22.22
CA MET A 86 -18.92 -30.19 -21.53
C MET A 86 -19.39 -31.64 -21.69
N HIS A 87 -19.22 -32.24 -22.89
CA HIS A 87 -19.54 -33.64 -23.10
C HIS A 87 -18.67 -34.57 -22.23
N ARG A 88 -17.35 -34.32 -22.13
CA ARG A 88 -16.43 -35.08 -21.26
C ARG A 88 -16.86 -35.04 -19.80
N HIS A 89 -17.19 -33.86 -19.26
CA HIS A 89 -17.66 -33.74 -17.88
C HIS A 89 -18.99 -34.46 -17.65
N MET A 90 -19.95 -34.37 -18.59
CA MET A 90 -21.20 -35.12 -18.52
C MET A 90 -20.95 -36.64 -18.48
N SER A 91 -20.08 -37.17 -19.36
CA SER A 91 -19.74 -38.59 -19.37
C SER A 91 -19.11 -39.06 -18.06
N ALA A 92 -18.21 -38.27 -17.47
CA ALA A 92 -17.59 -38.59 -16.18
C ALA A 92 -18.62 -38.63 -15.03
N LEU A 93 -19.59 -37.70 -15.03
CA LEU A 93 -20.69 -37.72 -14.06
C LEU A 93 -21.60 -38.93 -14.24
N GLU A 94 -21.88 -39.32 -15.48
CA GLU A 94 -22.67 -40.51 -15.79
C GLU A 94 -21.97 -41.82 -15.42
N GLU A 95 -20.65 -41.89 -15.58
CA GLU A 95 -19.82 -43.00 -15.12
C GLU A 95 -19.83 -43.09 -13.59
N ARG A 96 -19.58 -41.98 -12.89
CA ARG A 96 -19.62 -41.95 -11.42
C ARG A 96 -20.97 -42.37 -10.86
N LYS A 97 -22.07 -41.98 -11.51
CA LYS A 97 -23.42 -42.45 -11.18
C LYS A 97 -23.53 -43.97 -11.26
N ARG A 98 -23.01 -44.59 -12.33
CA ARG A 98 -23.00 -46.05 -12.51
C ARG A 98 -22.20 -46.74 -11.41
N ASP A 99 -21.02 -46.22 -11.06
CA ASP A 99 -20.15 -46.80 -10.02
C ASP A 99 -20.80 -46.76 -8.63
N LEU A 100 -21.45 -45.65 -8.28
CA LEU A 100 -22.15 -45.51 -6.99
C LEU A 100 -23.31 -46.49 -6.88
N LEU A 101 -24.08 -46.66 -7.95
CA LEU A 101 -25.17 -47.64 -8.00
C LEU A 101 -24.64 -49.08 -7.88
N GLN A 102 -23.53 -49.39 -8.55
CA GLN A 102 -22.89 -50.70 -8.44
C GLN A 102 -22.39 -50.95 -7.01
N SER A 103 -21.74 -49.95 -6.39
CA SER A 103 -21.23 -50.04 -5.02
C SER A 103 -22.36 -50.26 -4.02
N LEU A 104 -23.51 -49.60 -4.20
CA LEU A 104 -24.70 -49.80 -3.38
C LEU A 104 -25.22 -51.25 -3.49
N HIS A 105 -25.20 -51.82 -4.69
CA HIS A 105 -25.57 -53.22 -4.90
C HIS A 105 -24.60 -54.18 -4.19
N THR A 106 -23.30 -53.94 -4.27
CA THR A 106 -22.28 -54.75 -3.59
C THR A 106 -22.40 -54.66 -2.06
N MET A 107 -22.59 -53.46 -1.50
CA MET A 107 -22.80 -53.28 -0.05
C MET A 107 -24.04 -54.03 0.43
N LYS A 108 -25.14 -53.98 -0.33
CA LYS A 108 -26.36 -54.74 -0.04
C LYS A 108 -26.07 -56.25 -0.02
N GLN A 109 -25.41 -56.78 -1.06
CA GLN A 109 -25.09 -58.22 -1.14
C GLN A 109 -24.19 -58.68 0.02
N SER A 110 -23.17 -57.89 0.35
CA SER A 110 -22.25 -58.19 1.46
C SER A 110 -22.97 -58.24 2.80
N LYS A 111 -23.74 -57.20 3.16
CA LYS A 111 -24.52 -57.16 4.42
C LYS A 111 -25.52 -58.30 4.50
N GLN A 112 -26.21 -58.62 3.40
CA GLN A 112 -27.15 -59.75 3.34
C GLN A 112 -26.46 -61.10 3.57
N THR A 113 -25.23 -61.27 3.06
CA THR A 113 -24.46 -62.50 3.21
C THR A 113 -24.02 -62.71 4.67
N VAL A 114 -23.51 -61.66 5.32
CA VAL A 114 -23.11 -61.70 6.74
C VAL A 114 -24.30 -62.02 7.65
N LEU A 115 -25.45 -61.37 7.43
CA LEU A 115 -26.67 -61.65 8.19
C LEU A 115 -27.20 -63.06 7.93
N ALA A 116 -27.12 -63.57 6.70
CA ALA A 116 -27.54 -64.93 6.37
C ALA A 116 -26.64 -65.99 7.04
N GLU A 117 -25.33 -65.77 7.09
CA GLU A 117 -24.38 -66.63 7.81
C GLU A 117 -24.62 -66.63 9.32
N GLN A 118 -24.78 -65.44 9.91
CA GLN A 118 -25.08 -65.31 11.33
C GLN A 118 -26.42 -65.98 11.68
N GLY A 119 -27.46 -65.75 10.88
CA GLY A 119 -28.77 -66.39 11.07
C GLY A 119 -28.69 -67.92 11.04
N ARG A 120 -27.88 -68.49 10.14
CA ARG A 120 -27.59 -69.93 10.11
C ARG A 120 -26.89 -70.41 11.38
N ALA A 121 -25.88 -69.69 11.86
CA ALA A 121 -25.13 -70.05 13.06
C ALA A 121 -25.98 -70.00 14.34
N ILE A 122 -26.78 -68.94 14.54
CA ILE A 122 -27.73 -68.82 15.66
C ILE A 122 -28.78 -69.92 15.57
N GLY A 123 -29.32 -70.19 14.37
CA GLY A 123 -30.29 -71.27 14.15
C GLY A 123 -29.75 -72.64 14.56
N ALA A 124 -28.50 -72.95 14.19
CA ALA A 124 -27.85 -74.20 14.58
C ALA A 124 -27.64 -74.30 16.10
N TYR A 125 -27.17 -73.23 16.75
CA TYR A 125 -26.96 -73.22 18.21
C TYR A 125 -28.29 -73.32 18.98
N ARG A 126 -29.35 -72.63 18.52
CA ARG A 126 -30.70 -72.75 19.09
C ARG A 126 -31.23 -74.18 19.01
N ASN A 127 -31.00 -74.88 17.90
CA ASN A 127 -31.40 -76.29 17.76
C ASN A 127 -30.65 -77.20 18.73
N GLN A 128 -29.37 -76.93 18.97
CA GLN A 128 -28.56 -77.66 19.96
C GLN A 128 -29.06 -77.41 21.39
N LEU A 129 -29.32 -76.15 21.75
CA LEU A 129 -29.90 -75.79 23.05
C LEU A 129 -31.29 -76.42 23.27
N SER A 130 -32.16 -76.35 22.25
CA SER A 130 -33.51 -76.96 22.31
C SER A 130 -33.45 -78.46 22.55
N THR A 131 -32.51 -79.15 21.91
CA THR A 131 -32.28 -80.59 22.14
C THR A 131 -31.86 -80.87 23.58
N ALA A 132 -30.95 -80.08 24.15
CA ALA A 132 -30.49 -80.27 25.52
C ALA A 132 -31.55 -79.92 26.58
N VAL A 133 -32.36 -78.87 26.35
CA VAL A 133 -33.49 -78.55 27.23
C VAL A 133 -34.50 -79.70 27.25
N LYS A 134 -34.84 -80.26 26.08
CA LYS A 134 -35.73 -81.44 26.02
C LYS A 134 -35.18 -82.66 26.75
N LEU A 135 -33.86 -82.87 26.72
CA LEU A 135 -33.20 -83.93 27.48
C LEU A 135 -33.24 -83.66 28.98
N LEU A 136 -33.04 -82.42 29.43
CA LEU A 136 -33.19 -82.03 30.83
C LEU A 136 -34.63 -82.23 31.33
N ASP A 137 -35.63 -81.83 30.55
CA ASP A 137 -37.05 -82.02 30.90
C ASP A 137 -37.44 -83.50 31.01
N SER A 138 -36.66 -84.40 30.39
CA SER A 138 -36.89 -85.85 30.47
C SER A 138 -36.36 -86.52 31.73
N VAL A 139 -35.61 -85.80 32.58
CA VAL A 139 -35.06 -86.30 33.84
C VAL A 139 -35.96 -85.88 35.01
N SER A 140 -36.28 -86.82 35.90
CA SER A 140 -37.10 -86.60 37.10
C SER A 140 -36.25 -86.77 38.37
N ASP A 141 -36.63 -86.13 39.49
CA ASP A 141 -35.93 -86.18 40.80
C ASP A 141 -35.78 -87.60 41.40
N LYS A 142 -36.32 -88.63 40.73
CA LYS A 142 -36.27 -90.04 41.14
C LYS A 142 -35.30 -90.89 40.32
N ASP A 143 -34.60 -90.29 39.34
CA ASP A 143 -33.65 -90.99 38.48
C ASP A 143 -32.26 -91.08 39.14
N GLY A 144 -31.61 -92.24 39.05
CA GLY A 144 -30.30 -92.48 39.67
C GLY A 144 -29.13 -91.82 38.92
N ASP A 145 -28.00 -91.65 39.61
CA ASP A 145 -26.80 -90.92 39.13
C ASP A 145 -26.27 -91.36 37.76
N SER A 146 -26.55 -92.60 37.30
CA SER A 146 -26.13 -93.09 35.98
C SER A 146 -26.95 -92.53 34.81
N ALA A 147 -28.19 -92.10 35.04
CA ALA A 147 -29.04 -91.48 34.01
C ALA A 147 -28.70 -89.99 33.80
N LEU A 148 -28.09 -89.36 34.80
CA LEU A 148 -27.67 -87.95 34.78
C LEU A 148 -26.37 -87.72 34.00
N LEU A 149 -25.50 -88.74 33.90
CA LEU A 149 -24.18 -88.63 33.28
C LEU A 149 -24.21 -88.21 31.79
N PRO A 150 -25.02 -88.81 30.90
CA PRO A 150 -25.06 -88.38 29.49
C PRO A 150 -25.66 -86.98 29.31
N VAL A 151 -26.63 -86.59 30.15
CA VAL A 151 -27.19 -85.23 30.16
C VAL A 151 -26.13 -84.22 30.60
N PHE A 152 -25.35 -84.56 31.63
CA PHE A 152 -24.24 -83.75 32.11
C PHE A 152 -23.14 -83.61 31.04
N GLU A 153 -22.72 -84.69 30.39
CA GLU A 153 -21.72 -84.63 29.31
C GLU A 153 -22.18 -83.77 28.12
N GLN A 154 -23.46 -83.86 27.73
CA GLN A 154 -24.01 -83.06 26.64
C GLN A 154 -24.12 -81.57 27.02
N LEU A 155 -24.46 -81.25 28.27
CA LEU A 155 -24.45 -79.88 28.77
C LEU A 155 -23.03 -79.33 28.88
N VAL A 156 -22.08 -80.10 29.39
CA VAL A 156 -20.66 -79.71 29.43
C VAL A 156 -20.16 -79.42 28.02
N ARG A 157 -20.55 -80.24 27.03
CA ARG A 157 -20.18 -80.00 25.62
C ARG A 157 -20.81 -78.72 25.06
N LEU A 158 -22.04 -78.38 25.45
CA LEU A 158 -22.71 -77.14 25.04
C LEU A 158 -22.15 -75.89 25.73
N PHE A 159 -21.78 -75.98 27.01
CA PHE A 159 -21.13 -74.88 27.71
C PHE A 159 -19.65 -74.74 27.32
N SER A 160 -19.05 -75.78 26.73
CA SER A 160 -17.71 -75.71 26.13
C SER A 160 -17.70 -75.10 24.73
N THR A 161 -18.84 -75.06 24.01
CA THR A 161 -18.94 -74.36 22.73
C THR A 161 -19.27 -72.89 22.94
N ARG A 162 -18.44 -72.01 22.37
CA ARG A 162 -18.67 -70.56 22.47
C ARG A 162 -19.99 -70.19 21.77
N ALA A 163 -20.92 -69.58 22.51
CA ALA A 163 -22.18 -69.12 21.94
C ALA A 163 -21.94 -68.10 20.81
N PRO A 164 -22.65 -68.19 19.67
CA PRO A 164 -22.59 -67.17 18.64
C PRO A 164 -23.22 -65.85 19.15
N PRO A 165 -22.76 -64.68 18.67
CA PRO A 165 -23.34 -63.40 19.04
C PRO A 165 -24.81 -63.35 18.61
N LEU A 166 -25.70 -63.01 19.56
CA LEU A 166 -27.15 -62.96 19.36
C LEU A 166 -27.62 -61.64 18.73
N ASP A 167 -26.85 -60.57 18.90
CA ASP A 167 -27.10 -59.28 18.27
C ASP A 167 -26.65 -59.28 16.80
N PRO A 168 -27.39 -58.63 15.88
CA PRO A 168 -26.99 -58.56 14.48
C PRO A 168 -25.58 -57.97 14.30
N ASN A 169 -24.73 -58.68 13.56
CA ASN A 169 -23.36 -58.25 13.27
C ASN A 169 -23.29 -57.09 12.27
N GLU A 170 -24.40 -56.76 11.60
CA GLU A 170 -24.51 -55.70 10.62
C GLU A 170 -25.69 -54.78 10.96
N ASN A 171 -25.51 -53.48 10.69
CA ASN A 171 -26.58 -52.48 10.78
C ASN A 171 -27.32 -52.30 9.44
N ASP A 172 -28.51 -51.71 9.50
CA ASP A 172 -29.42 -51.44 8.38
C ASP A 172 -29.14 -50.10 7.66
N MET A 173 -28.19 -49.31 8.15
CA MET A 173 -27.90 -47.97 7.66
C MET A 173 -27.14 -47.99 6.32
N ILE A 174 -27.77 -47.47 5.27
CA ILE A 174 -27.13 -47.06 4.01
C ILE A 174 -27.47 -45.58 3.80
N HIS A 175 -26.48 -44.70 3.91
CA HIS A 175 -26.66 -43.26 3.76
C HIS A 175 -25.92 -42.74 2.53
N PHE A 176 -26.64 -42.12 1.60
CA PHE A 176 -26.04 -41.38 0.48
C PHE A 176 -25.91 -39.91 0.88
N GLN A 177 -24.68 -39.42 1.00
CA GLN A 177 -24.42 -38.00 1.13
C GLN A 177 -24.21 -37.41 -0.26
N GLY A 178 -25.12 -36.52 -0.67
CA GLY A 178 -24.98 -35.77 -1.91
C GLY A 178 -23.80 -34.79 -1.88
N PRO A 179 -23.34 -34.31 -3.05
CA PRO A 179 -22.29 -33.31 -3.10
C PRO A 179 -22.71 -32.00 -2.42
N GLU A 180 -21.73 -31.26 -1.92
CA GLU A 180 -21.96 -29.98 -1.25
C GLU A 180 -22.68 -28.96 -2.16
N PRO A 181 -23.52 -28.06 -1.60
CA PRO A 181 -24.22 -27.02 -2.36
C PRO A 181 -23.30 -26.14 -3.22
N GLN A 182 -22.03 -26.01 -2.83
CA GLN A 182 -21.00 -25.25 -3.56
C GLN A 182 -20.64 -25.89 -4.91
N LEU A 183 -20.79 -27.21 -5.07
CA LEU A 183 -20.54 -27.87 -6.36
C LEU A 183 -21.49 -27.34 -7.43
N HIS A 184 -22.76 -27.08 -7.09
CA HIS A 184 -23.72 -26.50 -8.03
C HIS A 184 -23.34 -25.08 -8.45
N ALA A 185 -22.76 -24.28 -7.55
CA ALA A 185 -22.23 -22.97 -7.90
C ALA A 185 -21.02 -23.09 -8.84
N ARG A 186 -20.10 -24.01 -8.54
CA ARG A 186 -18.93 -24.29 -9.39
C ARG A 186 -19.30 -24.84 -10.78
N LEU A 187 -20.32 -25.68 -10.86
CA LEU A 187 -20.85 -26.20 -12.14
C LEU A 187 -21.46 -25.07 -12.99
N ARG A 188 -22.07 -24.05 -12.38
CA ARG A 188 -22.61 -22.89 -13.10
C ARG A 188 -21.53 -21.94 -13.61
N SER A 189 -20.35 -21.95 -13.01
CA SER A 189 -19.18 -21.17 -13.44
C SER A 189 -18.16 -22.01 -14.22
N LEU A 190 -18.59 -23.12 -14.85
CA LEU A 190 -17.69 -23.98 -15.62
C LEU A 190 -17.36 -23.35 -16.96
N GLY A 191 -16.08 -22.99 -17.11
CA GLY A 191 -15.54 -22.39 -18.33
C GLY A 191 -15.78 -20.89 -18.38
N ASN A 192 -14.72 -20.14 -18.68
CA ASN A 192 -14.80 -18.72 -18.99
C ASN A 192 -14.41 -18.52 -20.45
N LEU A 193 -15.17 -17.70 -21.16
CA LEU A 193 -14.79 -17.19 -22.47
C LEU A 193 -14.13 -15.84 -22.26
N GLU A 194 -12.89 -15.71 -22.71
CA GLU A 194 -12.13 -14.48 -22.60
C GLU A 194 -11.88 -13.93 -24.00
N SER A 195 -12.28 -12.67 -24.22
CA SER A 195 -11.82 -11.92 -25.39
C SER A 195 -10.47 -11.28 -25.05
N GLY A 196 -9.57 -11.18 -26.03
CA GLY A 196 -8.30 -10.49 -25.81
C GLY A 196 -8.50 -9.01 -25.42
N PRO A 197 -7.44 -8.33 -24.94
CA PRO A 197 -7.50 -6.92 -24.59
C PRO A 197 -8.12 -6.04 -25.69
N SER A 198 -8.91 -5.04 -25.28
CA SER A 198 -9.53 -4.08 -26.18
C SER A 198 -9.04 -2.66 -25.90
N VAL A 199 -8.75 -1.92 -26.96
CA VAL A 199 -8.33 -0.51 -26.90
C VAL A 199 -9.41 0.37 -26.26
N ALA A 200 -10.68 0.09 -26.55
CA ALA A 200 -11.80 0.94 -26.13
C ALA A 200 -12.06 0.92 -24.63
N THR A 201 -11.72 -0.19 -23.96
CA THR A 201 -12.02 -0.46 -22.55
C THR A 201 -10.77 -0.43 -21.67
N SER A 202 -9.59 -0.74 -22.22
CA SER A 202 -8.33 -0.68 -21.47
C SER A 202 -7.96 0.76 -21.12
N LEU A 203 -7.44 0.98 -19.91
CA LEU A 203 -7.17 2.33 -19.39
C LEU A 203 -5.96 2.40 -18.45
N VAL A 204 -5.38 3.60 -18.34
CA VAL A 204 -4.37 3.92 -17.33
C VAL A 204 -5.04 4.15 -15.98
N ILE A 205 -4.63 3.41 -14.96
CA ILE A 205 -5.21 3.47 -13.61
C ILE A 205 -4.25 4.14 -12.61
N GLY A 206 -4.82 4.68 -11.54
CA GLY A 206 -4.10 5.34 -10.45
C GLY A 206 -3.89 6.84 -10.68
N GLU A 207 -3.54 7.55 -9.61
CA GLU A 207 -3.07 8.94 -9.71
C GLU A 207 -1.69 8.94 -10.35
N VAL A 208 -1.64 9.11 -11.66
CA VAL A 208 -0.37 9.27 -12.36
C VAL A 208 0.28 10.56 -11.83
N LYS A 209 1.42 10.42 -11.16
CA LYS A 209 2.24 11.56 -10.73
C LYS A 209 2.66 12.35 -11.98
N ARG A 210 1.93 13.42 -12.28
CA ARG A 210 2.23 14.32 -13.41
C ARG A 210 3.58 15.00 -13.26
N ARG A 211 4.08 15.11 -12.03
CA ARG A 211 5.40 15.63 -11.71
C ARG A 211 6.27 14.51 -11.18
N LEU A 212 7.36 14.25 -11.88
CA LEU A 212 8.34 13.23 -11.56
C LEU A 212 9.68 13.85 -11.16
N VAL A 213 10.47 13.09 -10.43
CA VAL A 213 11.81 13.49 -10.01
C VAL A 213 12.84 12.79 -10.89
N LEU A 214 13.83 13.56 -11.33
CA LEU A 214 14.96 13.08 -12.11
C LEU A 214 15.67 11.90 -11.39
N GLU A 215 16.07 10.88 -12.14
CA GLU A 215 16.77 9.68 -11.65
C GLU A 215 16.00 8.82 -10.62
N GLN A 216 14.74 9.12 -10.35
CA GLN A 216 13.88 8.27 -9.51
C GLN A 216 13.03 7.32 -10.38
N CYS A 217 12.83 6.09 -9.90
CA CYS A 217 11.97 5.13 -10.57
C CYS A 217 10.50 5.59 -10.51
N ALA A 218 9.86 5.67 -11.67
CA ALA A 218 8.45 5.99 -11.82
C ALA A 218 7.71 4.78 -12.40
N THR A 219 6.49 4.55 -11.90
CA THR A 219 5.63 3.45 -12.33
C THR A 219 4.30 3.99 -12.81
N ILE A 220 3.85 3.55 -13.99
CA ILE A 220 2.51 3.80 -14.53
C ILE A 220 1.76 2.48 -14.58
N GLN A 221 0.53 2.45 -14.07
CA GLN A 221 -0.28 1.25 -14.02
C GLN A 221 -1.33 1.28 -15.13
N VAL A 222 -1.46 0.16 -15.84
CA VAL A 222 -2.41 0.00 -16.94
C VAL A 222 -3.28 -1.22 -16.65
N GLN A 223 -4.59 -1.02 -16.67
CA GLN A 223 -5.55 -2.10 -16.60
C GLN A 223 -5.98 -2.47 -18.02
N LEU A 224 -5.62 -3.68 -18.44
CA LEU A 224 -6.17 -4.32 -19.62
C LEU A 224 -7.57 -4.84 -19.31
N ARG A 225 -8.46 -4.61 -20.27
CA ARG A 225 -9.84 -5.08 -20.22
C ARG A 225 -10.25 -5.65 -21.57
N ASP A 226 -11.18 -6.58 -21.51
CA ASP A 226 -11.72 -7.25 -22.68
C ASP A 226 -12.75 -6.35 -23.40
N ALA A 227 -13.30 -6.81 -24.53
CA ALA A 227 -14.26 -6.02 -25.32
C ALA A 227 -15.59 -5.75 -24.58
N SER A 228 -15.92 -6.54 -23.55
CA SER A 228 -17.11 -6.40 -22.71
C SER A 228 -16.91 -5.52 -21.47
N ASP A 229 -15.74 -4.89 -21.34
CA ASP A 229 -15.30 -4.12 -20.16
C ASP A 229 -15.08 -4.99 -18.91
N ALA A 230 -14.91 -6.31 -19.09
CA ALA A 230 -14.53 -7.22 -18.02
C ALA A 230 -13.00 -7.23 -17.82
N GLU A 231 -12.58 -7.51 -16.58
CA GLU A 231 -11.18 -7.72 -16.25
C GLU A 231 -10.67 -9.02 -16.88
N MET A 232 -9.40 -9.01 -17.31
CA MET A 232 -8.78 -10.20 -17.87
C MET A 232 -8.74 -11.32 -16.83
N THR A 233 -8.82 -12.57 -17.29
CA THR A 233 -8.75 -13.78 -16.46
C THR A 233 -7.50 -14.61 -16.70
N VAL A 234 -6.72 -14.30 -17.73
CA VAL A 234 -5.46 -14.97 -18.09
C VAL A 234 -4.31 -13.98 -18.20
N THR A 235 -3.10 -14.41 -17.82
CA THR A 235 -1.86 -13.63 -17.90
C THR A 235 -1.19 -13.73 -19.27
N GLY A 236 -0.22 -12.86 -19.53
CA GLY A 236 0.59 -12.92 -20.75
C GLY A 236 0.02 -12.09 -21.90
N TYR A 237 -0.72 -11.03 -21.60
CA TYR A 237 -1.10 -10.01 -22.59
C TYR A 237 -0.18 -8.79 -22.60
N ALA A 238 0.87 -8.78 -21.76
CA ALA A 238 1.82 -7.68 -21.66
C ALA A 238 2.54 -7.39 -22.99
N GLN A 239 2.82 -8.40 -23.81
CA GLN A 239 3.43 -8.20 -25.13
C GLN A 239 2.52 -7.50 -26.15
N CYS A 240 1.22 -7.39 -25.88
CA CYS A 240 0.31 -6.66 -26.76
C CYS A 240 0.43 -5.14 -26.60
N LEU A 241 1.07 -4.67 -25.53
CA LEU A 241 1.21 -3.26 -25.19
C LEU A 241 2.43 -2.65 -25.89
N GLY A 242 2.19 -1.67 -26.76
CA GLY A 242 3.21 -0.82 -27.34
C GLY A 242 3.39 0.42 -26.47
N VAL A 243 4.48 0.49 -25.70
CA VAL A 243 4.82 1.63 -24.85
C VAL A 243 6.06 2.35 -25.38
N ARG A 244 5.98 3.67 -25.52
CA ARG A 244 7.12 4.53 -25.84
C ARG A 244 7.08 5.79 -25.01
N ILE A 245 8.21 6.15 -24.39
CA ILE A 245 8.35 7.39 -23.64
C ILE A 245 9.28 8.31 -24.44
N CYS A 246 8.75 9.44 -24.90
CA CYS A 246 9.51 10.46 -25.62
C CYS A 246 10.03 11.50 -24.62
N GLN A 247 11.35 11.69 -24.61
CA GLN A 247 12.03 12.68 -23.79
C GLN A 247 11.96 14.08 -24.46
N PRO A 248 12.24 15.17 -23.72
CA PRO A 248 12.20 16.54 -24.24
C PRO A 248 13.13 16.80 -25.42
N ASP A 249 14.23 16.05 -25.53
CA ASP A 249 15.20 16.12 -26.63
C ASP A 249 14.77 15.27 -27.85
N GLY A 250 13.62 14.60 -27.78
CA GLY A 250 13.10 13.70 -28.81
C GLY A 250 13.64 12.27 -28.74
N SER A 251 14.54 11.96 -27.81
CA SER A 251 15.03 10.59 -27.60
C SER A 251 13.98 9.70 -26.92
N ALA A 252 14.12 8.39 -27.07
CA ALA A 252 13.24 7.42 -26.39
C ALA A 252 13.90 6.95 -25.09
N LEU A 253 13.13 6.91 -24.00
CA LEU A 253 13.60 6.44 -22.70
C LEU A 253 13.43 4.92 -22.56
N ASP A 254 14.42 4.27 -21.95
CA ASP A 254 14.35 2.86 -21.57
C ASP A 254 13.27 2.62 -20.50
N LEU A 255 12.53 1.53 -20.66
CA LEU A 255 11.44 1.14 -19.77
C LEU A 255 11.42 -0.37 -19.56
N SER A 256 10.82 -0.80 -18.44
CA SER A 256 10.51 -2.21 -18.18
C SER A 256 9.01 -2.38 -17.95
N ILE A 257 8.45 -3.41 -18.59
CA ILE A 257 7.03 -3.76 -18.47
C ILE A 257 6.95 -5.05 -17.66
N SER A 258 6.17 -5.03 -16.60
CA SER A 258 5.94 -6.19 -15.74
C SER A 258 4.46 -6.37 -15.48
N GLU A 259 3.96 -7.60 -15.54
CA GLU A 259 2.58 -7.94 -15.17
C GLU A 259 2.52 -8.19 -13.67
N ARG A 260 1.81 -7.32 -12.93
CA ARG A 260 1.68 -7.40 -11.46
C ARG A 260 0.66 -8.45 -11.04
N SER A 261 -0.48 -8.45 -11.71
CA SER A 261 -1.57 -9.40 -11.56
C SER A 261 -2.30 -9.53 -12.89
N ILE A 262 -3.24 -10.47 -12.97
CA ILE A 262 -3.99 -10.74 -14.20
C ILE A 262 -4.59 -9.45 -14.77
N GLY A 263 -4.18 -9.07 -15.98
CA GLY A 263 -4.66 -7.86 -16.66
C GLY A 263 -4.10 -6.53 -16.12
N LEU A 264 -3.30 -6.53 -15.04
CA LEU A 264 -2.71 -5.32 -14.47
C LEU A 264 -1.21 -5.25 -14.77
N ILE A 265 -0.83 -4.23 -15.54
CA ILE A 265 0.52 -4.04 -16.05
C ILE A 265 1.16 -2.81 -15.39
N ASP A 266 2.35 -3.00 -14.85
CA ASP A 266 3.21 -1.93 -14.34
C ASP A 266 4.27 -1.59 -15.42
N ILE A 267 4.31 -0.32 -15.84
CA ILE A 267 5.34 0.26 -16.71
C ILE A 267 6.30 1.04 -15.83
N ASN A 268 7.53 0.55 -15.68
CA ASN A 268 8.56 1.18 -14.86
C ASN A 268 9.61 1.85 -15.72
N PHE A 269 10.06 3.05 -15.34
CA PHE A 269 11.12 3.77 -16.04
C PHE A 269 11.84 4.73 -15.09
N VAL A 270 13.02 5.19 -15.48
CA VAL A 270 13.83 6.14 -14.71
C VAL A 270 14.18 7.32 -15.62
N PRO A 271 13.54 8.50 -15.49
CA PRO A 271 13.81 9.62 -16.37
C PRO A 271 15.18 10.23 -16.07
N LYS A 272 15.97 10.46 -17.12
CA LYS A 272 17.35 11.00 -17.02
C LYS A 272 17.48 12.46 -17.45
N LEU A 273 16.41 13.03 -18.02
CA LEU A 273 16.37 14.43 -18.46
C LEU A 273 15.25 15.18 -17.76
N GLU A 274 15.43 16.48 -17.58
CA GLU A 274 14.40 17.39 -17.07
C GLU A 274 13.52 17.89 -18.23
N GLY A 275 12.25 18.15 -17.92
CA GLY A 275 11.28 18.70 -18.85
C GLY A 275 10.12 17.74 -19.14
N LEU A 276 9.32 18.10 -20.14
CA LEU A 276 8.10 17.38 -20.51
C LEU A 276 8.42 16.06 -21.25
N HIS A 277 8.03 14.96 -20.63
CA HIS A 277 8.05 13.63 -21.22
C HIS A 277 6.65 13.25 -21.70
N ILE A 278 6.54 12.67 -22.89
CA ILE A 278 5.27 12.21 -23.45
C ILE A 278 5.26 10.68 -23.48
N VAL A 279 4.34 10.07 -22.75
CA VAL A 279 4.19 8.62 -22.68
C VAL A 279 3.09 8.18 -23.63
N HIS A 280 3.48 7.42 -24.65
CA HIS A 280 2.57 6.80 -25.61
C HIS A 280 2.31 5.36 -25.18
N ILE A 281 1.04 5.01 -24.97
CA ILE A 281 0.59 3.66 -24.59
C ILE A 281 -0.47 3.20 -25.59
N THR A 282 -0.20 2.10 -26.28
CA THR A 282 -1.01 1.63 -27.42
C THR A 282 -1.21 0.12 -27.42
N LEU A 283 -2.23 -0.39 -28.13
CA LEU A 283 -2.45 -1.83 -28.38
C LEU A 283 -2.52 -2.14 -29.89
N TYR A 284 -2.07 -3.34 -30.28
CA TYR A 284 -2.18 -4.08 -31.57
C TYR A 284 -1.84 -3.37 -32.91
N SER A 285 -1.83 -2.05 -32.96
CA SER A 285 -1.64 -1.26 -34.19
C SER A 285 -1.31 0.21 -33.92
N GLY A 286 -1.00 0.58 -32.68
CA GLY A 286 -0.68 1.96 -32.30
C GLY A 286 -1.88 2.81 -31.86
N ALA A 287 -3.05 2.20 -31.64
CA ALA A 287 -4.22 2.91 -31.12
C ALA A 287 -4.06 3.18 -29.61
N TYR A 288 -4.27 4.42 -29.18
CA TYR A 288 -4.13 4.83 -27.79
C TYR A 288 -5.22 4.24 -26.91
N ILE A 289 -4.80 3.69 -25.77
CA ILE A 289 -5.73 3.32 -24.70
C ILE A 289 -6.30 4.58 -24.02
N LYS A 290 -7.37 4.40 -23.25
CA LYS A 290 -7.98 5.52 -22.53
C LYS A 290 -7.01 6.09 -21.49
N GLY A 291 -6.78 7.41 -21.58
CA GLY A 291 -5.85 8.12 -20.71
C GLY A 291 -4.44 8.32 -21.30
N ALA A 292 -4.16 7.83 -22.51
CA ALA A 292 -2.93 8.10 -23.24
C ALA A 292 -3.19 9.02 -24.46
N PRO A 293 -2.17 9.77 -24.95
CA PRO A 293 -0.83 9.92 -24.37
C PRO A 293 -0.83 10.71 -23.06
N LEU A 294 0.20 10.49 -22.22
CA LEU A 294 0.35 11.17 -20.93
C LEU A 294 1.48 12.19 -21.01
N GLU A 295 1.24 13.36 -20.43
CA GLU A 295 2.21 14.42 -20.26
C GLU A 295 2.77 14.40 -18.83
N LEU A 296 4.07 14.13 -18.71
CA LEU A 296 4.78 14.01 -17.43
C LEU A 296 5.91 15.04 -17.36
N GLU A 297 5.83 15.94 -16.40
CA GLU A 297 6.85 16.95 -16.14
C GLU A 297 7.92 16.37 -15.21
N VAL A 298 9.15 16.20 -15.71
CA VAL A 298 10.28 15.76 -14.89
C VAL A 298 11.06 16.97 -14.40
N ARG A 299 11.31 17.07 -13.10
CA ARG A 299 12.11 18.13 -12.48
C ARG A 299 13.29 17.54 -11.70
N ARG A 300 14.28 18.38 -11.39
CA ARG A 300 15.28 18.05 -10.37
C ARG A 300 14.60 17.78 -9.02
N GLY A 301 15.11 16.78 -8.33
CA GLY A 301 14.75 16.50 -6.95
C GLY A 301 15.17 17.64 -6.02
N ARG A 302 14.58 17.65 -4.84
CA ARG A 302 14.82 18.61 -3.79
C ARG A 302 16.25 18.47 -3.27
N ASN A 303 17.08 19.48 -3.50
CA ASN A 303 18.40 19.57 -2.89
C ASN A 303 18.32 20.37 -1.59
N TYR A 304 18.29 19.67 -0.45
CA TYR A 304 18.26 20.33 0.85
C TYR A 304 19.48 21.21 1.09
N ARG A 305 20.68 20.91 0.56
CA ARG A 305 21.84 21.79 0.77
C ARG A 305 21.61 23.19 0.17
N GLU A 306 21.07 23.25 -1.04
CA GLU A 306 20.75 24.53 -1.70
C GLU A 306 19.61 25.29 -1.01
N ILE A 307 18.60 24.58 -0.49
CA ILE A 307 17.51 25.19 0.27
C ILE A 307 18.07 25.85 1.53
N LEU A 308 19.02 25.18 2.18
CA LEU A 308 19.64 25.66 3.41
C LEU A 308 20.63 26.79 3.17
N ASP A 309 21.30 26.81 2.02
CA ASP A 309 22.13 27.95 1.61
C ASP A 309 21.31 29.24 1.44
N ARG A 310 20.01 29.13 1.12
CA ARG A 310 19.09 30.29 1.08
C ARG A 310 18.69 30.80 2.48
N GLY A 311 18.78 29.95 3.50
CA GLY A 311 18.40 30.28 4.89
C GLY A 311 16.89 30.36 5.10
N GLU A 312 16.48 30.83 6.29
CA GLU A 312 15.08 31.10 6.60
C GLU A 312 14.43 32.06 5.59
N LEU A 313 13.25 31.69 5.08
CA LEU A 313 12.45 32.54 4.20
C LEU A 313 11.71 33.61 5.01
N PHE A 314 10.99 33.18 6.05
CA PHE A 314 10.29 34.02 7.01
C PHE A 314 9.90 33.17 8.24
N HIS A 315 9.42 33.84 9.29
CA HIS A 315 8.76 33.20 10.42
C HIS A 315 7.48 33.95 10.79
N PHE A 316 6.61 33.27 11.52
CA PHE A 316 5.39 33.85 12.06
C PHE A 316 5.07 33.28 13.44
N GLY A 317 4.24 33.99 14.19
CA GLY A 317 4.01 33.72 15.60
C GLY A 317 5.01 34.42 16.51
N ARG A 318 4.59 34.59 17.76
CA ARG A 318 5.38 35.15 18.87
C ARG A 318 4.77 34.68 20.18
N GLU A 319 5.51 34.78 21.27
CA GLU A 319 4.98 34.46 22.59
C GLU A 319 3.73 35.30 22.91
N GLY A 320 2.63 34.64 23.28
CA GLY A 320 1.41 35.31 23.69
C GLY A 320 0.17 34.42 23.65
N SER A 321 -1.00 35.06 23.76
CA SER A 321 -2.31 34.38 23.82
C SER A 321 -3.35 34.95 22.85
N GLY A 322 -3.02 36.06 22.18
CA GLY A 322 -3.82 36.65 21.11
C GLY A 322 -3.88 35.79 19.84
N ASP A 323 -4.64 36.22 18.85
CA ASP A 323 -4.71 35.53 17.56
C ASP A 323 -3.38 35.61 16.82
N GLY A 324 -2.89 34.46 16.37
CA GLY A 324 -1.56 34.33 15.75
C GLY A 324 -0.39 34.33 16.73
N GLU A 325 -0.62 34.50 18.03
CA GLU A 325 0.40 34.35 19.08
C GLU A 325 0.41 32.91 19.60
N LEU A 326 1.58 32.38 19.94
CA LEU A 326 1.78 31.00 20.36
C LEU A 326 2.38 30.96 21.76
N CYS A 327 2.05 29.93 22.55
CA CYS A 327 2.70 29.69 23.83
C CYS A 327 3.09 28.22 23.93
N ARG A 328 4.41 27.98 23.89
CA ARG A 328 5.03 26.66 23.92
C ARG A 328 4.41 25.68 22.92
N PRO A 329 4.27 26.07 21.63
CA PRO A 329 3.67 25.22 20.59
C PRO A 329 4.43 23.89 20.46
N TRP A 330 3.76 22.85 19.96
CA TRP A 330 4.42 21.55 19.78
C TRP A 330 4.28 20.96 18.40
N GLY A 331 3.10 20.41 18.09
CA GLY A 331 2.82 19.74 16.83
C GLY A 331 2.43 20.71 15.73
N ILE A 332 2.80 20.37 14.49
CA ILE A 332 2.45 21.12 13.29
C ILE A 332 2.07 20.15 12.17
N SER A 333 1.10 20.53 11.34
CA SER A 333 0.72 19.78 10.16
C SER A 333 0.23 20.71 9.05
N CYS A 334 0.27 20.23 7.81
CA CYS A 334 -0.28 20.92 6.65
C CYS A 334 -1.49 20.14 6.13
N ASP A 335 -2.57 20.84 5.81
CA ASP A 335 -3.71 20.21 5.15
C ASP A 335 -3.59 20.24 3.62
N LYS A 336 -4.55 19.60 2.93
CA LYS A 336 -4.57 19.55 1.46
C LYS A 336 -4.83 20.91 0.78
N ALA A 337 -5.29 21.91 1.54
CA ALA A 337 -5.49 23.27 1.06
C ALA A 337 -4.24 24.16 1.24
N GLY A 338 -3.16 23.62 1.82
CA GLY A 338 -1.94 24.37 2.12
C GLY A 338 -2.03 25.21 3.40
N ARG A 339 -3.04 24.99 4.26
CA ARG A 339 -3.15 25.65 5.56
C ARG A 339 -2.23 24.98 6.57
N ILE A 340 -1.61 25.79 7.42
CA ILE A 340 -0.68 25.35 8.46
C ILE A 340 -1.43 25.28 9.79
N ILE A 341 -1.44 24.11 10.41
CA ILE A 341 -2.22 23.83 11.62
C ILE A 341 -1.26 23.54 12.77
N VAL A 342 -1.35 24.31 13.85
CA VAL A 342 -0.40 24.29 14.97
C VAL A 342 -1.13 23.95 16.26
N ALA A 343 -0.62 22.98 17.02
CA ALA A 343 -1.03 22.69 18.38
C ALA A 343 -0.37 23.68 19.36
N ASP A 344 -1.15 24.67 19.81
CA ASP A 344 -0.72 25.73 20.70
C ASP A 344 -0.89 25.28 22.16
N ARG A 345 0.07 24.45 22.59
CA ARG A 345 -0.02 23.59 23.78
C ARG A 345 -0.37 24.35 25.05
N SER A 346 0.34 25.43 25.40
CA SER A 346 0.10 26.11 26.68
C SER A 346 -1.13 27.03 26.66
N ASN A 347 -1.63 27.39 25.47
CA ASN A 347 -2.90 28.08 25.31
C ASN A 347 -4.10 27.11 25.18
N ASN A 348 -3.88 25.79 25.21
CA ASN A 348 -4.91 24.75 25.15
C ASN A 348 -5.85 24.88 23.93
N ARG A 349 -5.27 25.18 22.77
CA ARG A 349 -6.01 25.40 21.52
C ARG A 349 -5.23 24.91 20.31
N VAL A 350 -5.91 24.88 19.17
CA VAL A 350 -5.31 24.70 17.85
C VAL A 350 -5.51 25.99 17.06
N GLN A 351 -4.47 26.40 16.32
CA GLN A 351 -4.53 27.55 15.42
C GLN A 351 -4.23 27.13 13.98
N VAL A 352 -4.89 27.78 13.03
CA VAL A 352 -4.75 27.52 11.59
C VAL A 352 -4.31 28.82 10.91
N PHE A 353 -3.31 28.71 10.04
CA PHE A 353 -2.70 29.80 9.29
C PHE A 353 -2.71 29.49 7.79
N ASP A 354 -2.57 30.50 6.93
CA ASP A 354 -2.27 30.28 5.51
C ASP A 354 -0.77 29.99 5.28
N SER A 355 -0.39 29.74 4.02
CA SER A 355 0.99 29.46 3.61
C SER A 355 1.94 30.64 3.78
N GLU A 356 1.42 31.83 4.06
CA GLU A 356 2.18 33.06 4.32
C GLU A 356 2.24 33.39 5.83
N GLY A 357 1.68 32.53 6.70
CA GLY A 357 1.72 32.67 8.14
C GLY A 357 0.66 33.62 8.72
N LYS A 358 -0.35 34.02 7.94
CA LYS A 358 -1.46 34.82 8.43
C LYS A 358 -2.46 33.94 9.17
N PHE A 359 -2.89 34.41 10.33
CA PHE A 359 -3.93 33.75 11.12
C PHE A 359 -5.26 33.65 10.36
N LEU A 360 -5.85 32.45 10.33
CA LEU A 360 -7.15 32.18 9.71
C LEU A 360 -8.23 31.90 10.75
N LEU A 361 -8.00 30.91 11.62
CA LEU A 361 -8.95 30.54 12.67
C LEU A 361 -8.25 29.87 13.85
N LYS A 362 -8.97 29.76 14.97
CA LYS A 362 -8.60 28.97 16.14
C LYS A 362 -9.80 28.21 16.68
N PHE A 363 -9.54 27.08 17.31
CA PHE A 363 -10.56 26.32 18.02
C PHE A 363 -9.97 25.63 19.25
N GLY A 364 -10.84 25.32 20.21
CA GLY A 364 -10.46 24.74 21.48
C GLY A 364 -10.21 25.76 22.60
N THR A 365 -10.45 25.30 23.82
CA THR A 365 -10.20 26.01 25.07
C THR A 365 -9.71 25.01 26.12
N GLY A 366 -9.11 25.51 27.22
CA GLY A 366 -8.77 24.67 28.37
C GLY A 366 -9.97 23.90 28.92
N GLY A 367 -9.84 22.58 29.10
CA GLY A 367 -10.84 21.75 29.77
C GLY A 367 -10.87 20.29 29.30
N THR A 368 -11.88 19.55 29.76
CA THR A 368 -12.01 18.09 29.56
C THR A 368 -13.21 17.70 28.70
N ARG A 369 -14.06 18.64 28.29
CA ARG A 369 -15.23 18.37 27.45
C ARG A 369 -14.82 18.10 25.98
N PRO A 370 -15.70 17.50 25.16
CA PRO A 370 -15.50 17.44 23.71
C PRO A 370 -15.19 18.82 23.13
N GLY A 371 -14.14 18.92 22.31
CA GLY A 371 -13.67 20.17 21.73
C GLY A 371 -12.86 21.06 22.68
N GLN A 372 -12.65 20.67 23.94
CA GLN A 372 -11.71 21.32 24.86
C GLN A 372 -10.42 20.50 24.96
N PHE A 373 -9.31 21.13 25.32
CA PHE A 373 -8.00 20.49 25.41
C PHE A 373 -7.30 20.74 26.75
N ASP A 374 -6.38 19.85 27.09
CA ASP A 374 -5.36 20.07 28.13
C ASP A 374 -3.99 19.68 27.57
N ARG A 375 -3.18 20.71 27.29
CA ARG A 375 -1.85 20.64 26.67
C ARG A 375 -1.82 19.79 25.39
N PRO A 376 -2.58 20.14 24.33
CA PRO A 376 -2.55 19.40 23.06
C PRO A 376 -1.13 19.37 22.50
N ALA A 377 -0.69 18.21 22.01
CA ALA A 377 0.71 17.97 21.61
C ALA A 377 0.85 17.74 20.11
N GLY A 378 0.71 16.50 19.64
CA GLY A 378 0.80 16.15 18.22
C GLY A 378 -0.48 16.47 17.47
N ILE A 379 -0.32 16.74 16.18
CA ILE A 379 -1.41 17.04 15.26
C ILE A 379 -1.12 16.44 13.89
N CYS A 380 -2.13 15.88 13.23
CA CYS A 380 -2.04 15.46 11.83
C CYS A 380 -3.36 15.70 11.10
N VAL A 381 -3.31 15.59 9.78
CA VAL A 381 -4.48 15.72 8.90
C VAL A 381 -4.62 14.45 8.08
N ASN A 382 -5.83 13.88 8.04
CA ASN A 382 -6.11 12.66 7.28
C ASN A 382 -6.52 12.96 5.82
N SER A 383 -6.77 11.92 5.03
CA SER A 383 -7.08 12.04 3.60
C SER A 383 -8.38 12.81 3.31
N ILE A 384 -9.31 12.87 4.27
CA ILE A 384 -10.57 13.62 4.17
C ILE A 384 -10.49 15.00 4.86
N ASN A 385 -9.28 15.51 5.11
CA ASN A 385 -9.02 16.83 5.70
C ASN A 385 -9.57 17.02 7.13
N GLN A 386 -9.75 15.93 7.88
CA GLN A 386 -10.02 16.02 9.32
C GLN A 386 -8.71 16.23 10.09
N ILE A 387 -8.80 17.04 11.15
CA ILE A 387 -7.70 17.38 12.03
C ILE A 387 -7.73 16.45 13.24
N ILE A 388 -6.68 15.68 13.43
CA ILE A 388 -6.55 14.72 14.52
C ILE A 388 -5.54 15.25 15.52
N VAL A 389 -5.94 15.38 16.79
CA VAL A 389 -5.17 16.04 17.84
C VAL A 389 -4.94 15.10 19.00
N ALA A 390 -3.68 14.95 19.42
CA ALA A 390 -3.32 14.27 20.65
C ALA A 390 -3.52 15.21 21.85
N ASP A 391 -4.62 15.00 22.57
CA ASP A 391 -5.00 15.76 23.75
C ASP A 391 -4.29 15.16 24.99
N LYS A 392 -3.00 15.50 25.10
CA LYS A 392 -2.00 14.81 25.92
C LYS A 392 -2.42 14.62 27.37
N ASP A 393 -2.84 15.68 28.06
CA ASP A 393 -3.11 15.61 29.50
C ASP A 393 -4.54 15.13 29.83
N ASN A 394 -5.42 15.13 28.82
CA ASN A 394 -6.70 14.43 28.87
C ASN A 394 -6.60 12.95 28.47
N HIS A 395 -5.42 12.46 28.07
CA HIS A 395 -5.18 11.05 27.73
C HIS A 395 -6.08 10.50 26.61
N ARG A 396 -6.38 11.33 25.60
CA ARG A 396 -7.30 10.97 24.51
C ARG A 396 -6.84 11.55 23.17
N ILE A 397 -7.43 11.06 22.10
CA ILE A 397 -7.32 11.64 20.76
C ILE A 397 -8.66 12.27 20.41
N GLN A 398 -8.65 13.47 19.83
CA GLN A 398 -9.84 14.14 19.34
C GLN A 398 -9.73 14.42 17.84
N VAL A 399 -10.84 14.23 17.13
CA VAL A 399 -10.92 14.42 15.68
C VAL A 399 -11.91 15.54 15.37
N PHE A 400 -11.50 16.46 14.50
CA PHE A 400 -12.23 17.63 14.07
C PHE A 400 -12.35 17.65 12.55
N ASP A 401 -13.34 18.35 12.02
CA ASP A 401 -13.37 18.66 10.60
C ASP A 401 -12.33 19.74 10.23
N SER A 402 -12.28 20.10 8.95
CA SER A 402 -11.35 21.11 8.41
C SER A 402 -11.62 22.53 8.93
N ASN A 403 -12.76 22.79 9.57
CA ASN A 403 -13.14 24.07 10.17
C ASN A 403 -12.96 24.10 11.69
N GLY A 404 -12.49 23.00 12.30
CA GLY A 404 -12.31 22.88 13.74
C GLY A 404 -13.59 22.50 14.50
N VAL A 405 -14.61 21.97 13.82
CA VAL A 405 -15.81 21.44 14.46
C VAL A 405 -15.52 20.02 14.96
N TYR A 406 -15.84 19.76 16.23
CA TYR A 406 -15.65 18.45 16.85
C TYR A 406 -16.46 17.36 16.13
N VAL A 407 -15.83 16.23 15.82
CA VAL A 407 -16.48 15.05 15.22
C VAL A 407 -16.62 13.94 16.25
N PHE A 408 -15.49 13.43 16.76
CA PHE A 408 -15.48 12.37 17.78
C PHE A 408 -14.16 12.37 18.58
N MET A 409 -14.09 11.54 19.61
CA MET A 409 -12.88 11.29 20.39
C MET A 409 -12.80 9.83 20.80
N PHE A 410 -11.59 9.36 21.11
CA PHE A 410 -11.35 8.03 21.63
C PHE A 410 -10.13 8.00 22.55
N GLY A 411 -10.07 6.98 23.39
CA GLY A 411 -9.05 6.80 24.41
C GLY A 411 -9.38 7.45 25.74
N GLU A 412 -8.75 6.89 26.76
CA GLU A 412 -8.88 7.29 28.16
C GLU A 412 -7.58 6.95 28.91
N ARG A 413 -7.43 7.45 30.13
CA ARG A 413 -6.21 7.25 30.91
C ARG A 413 -6.03 5.79 31.33
N GLY A 414 -4.99 5.12 30.84
CA GLY A 414 -4.71 3.74 31.24
C GLY A 414 -3.53 3.08 30.53
N ARG A 415 -3.30 1.81 30.87
CA ARG A 415 -2.32 0.90 30.26
C ARG A 415 -2.91 -0.14 29.29
N PRO A 416 -4.17 -0.60 29.42
CA PRO A 416 -4.78 -1.50 28.45
C PRO A 416 -4.74 -0.98 27.01
N THR A 417 -4.93 -1.87 26.04
CA THR A 417 -5.05 -1.50 24.62
C THR A 417 -6.23 -0.56 24.42
N GLY A 418 -6.05 0.48 23.61
CA GLY A 418 -7.04 1.55 23.41
C GLY A 418 -7.03 2.65 24.46
N MET A 419 -6.30 2.48 25.59
CA MET A 419 -6.08 3.51 26.59
C MET A 419 -4.69 4.14 26.43
N PHE A 420 -4.51 5.35 26.95
CA PHE A 420 -3.28 6.13 26.79
C PHE A 420 -2.73 6.66 28.12
N ASN A 421 -1.43 6.90 28.15
CA ASN A 421 -0.73 7.59 29.21
C ASN A 421 0.20 8.65 28.60
N TYR A 422 -0.30 9.89 28.50
CA TYR A 422 0.31 11.00 27.78
C TYR A 422 0.56 10.69 26.29
N PRO A 423 -0.52 10.56 25.48
CA PRO A 423 -0.37 10.46 24.03
C PRO A 423 0.31 11.72 23.48
N TRP A 424 1.26 11.56 22.56
CA TRP A 424 2.11 12.68 22.09
C TRP A 424 2.01 12.94 20.60
N GLY A 425 2.84 12.30 19.78
CA GLY A 425 2.77 12.37 18.33
C GLY A 425 1.63 11.50 17.78
N VAL A 426 1.01 12.00 16.71
CA VAL A 426 -0.04 11.33 15.96
C VAL A 426 0.24 11.43 14.46
N ALA A 427 -0.03 10.37 13.70
CA ALA A 427 0.11 10.35 12.25
C ALA A 427 -0.96 9.46 11.63
N THR A 428 -1.24 9.68 10.34
CA THR A 428 -2.16 8.84 9.54
C THR A 428 -1.48 8.27 8.31
N ASP A 429 -1.87 7.06 7.92
CA ASP A 429 -1.43 6.45 6.66
C ASP A 429 -2.40 6.77 5.50
N HIS A 430 -2.12 6.22 4.32
CA HIS A 430 -2.98 6.33 3.13
C HIS A 430 -4.37 5.67 3.25
N LEU A 431 -4.60 4.85 4.29
CA LEU A 431 -5.88 4.22 4.62
C LEU A 431 -6.57 4.93 5.80
N ASP A 432 -6.06 6.09 6.21
CA ASP A 432 -6.48 6.87 7.37
C ASP A 432 -6.40 6.13 8.72
N GLN A 433 -5.58 5.09 8.81
CA GLN A 433 -5.24 4.47 10.09
C GLN A 433 -4.40 5.43 10.93
N ILE A 434 -4.72 5.53 12.23
CA ILE A 434 -4.13 6.51 13.14
C ILE A 434 -3.07 5.83 14.01
N ALA A 435 -1.82 6.27 13.91
CA ALA A 435 -0.74 5.88 14.82
C ALA A 435 -0.60 6.92 15.93
N VAL A 436 -0.51 6.47 17.18
CA VAL A 436 -0.39 7.32 18.37
C VAL A 436 0.78 6.86 19.22
N SER A 437 1.74 7.76 19.48
CA SER A 437 2.80 7.50 20.45
C SER A 437 2.29 7.66 21.88
N ASP A 438 2.33 6.58 22.64
CA ASP A 438 1.83 6.46 24.00
C ASP A 438 3.01 6.50 24.98
N THR A 439 3.49 7.72 25.23
CA THR A 439 4.85 7.98 25.74
C THR A 439 5.19 7.29 27.05
N ARG A 440 4.28 7.28 28.02
CA ARG A 440 4.52 6.69 29.35
C ARG A 440 4.17 5.20 29.43
N ASN A 441 3.56 4.67 28.38
CA ASN A 441 3.35 3.23 28.21
C ASN A 441 4.41 2.59 27.29
N HIS A 442 5.42 3.36 26.85
CA HIS A 442 6.58 2.87 26.09
C HIS A 442 6.18 2.14 24.79
N ARG A 443 5.14 2.62 24.12
CA ARG A 443 4.56 1.97 22.93
C ARG A 443 3.96 2.97 21.94
N VAL A 444 3.68 2.48 20.73
CA VAL A 444 2.83 3.14 19.73
C VAL A 444 1.61 2.26 19.50
N GLN A 445 0.42 2.86 19.41
CA GLN A 445 -0.82 2.15 19.14
C GLN A 445 -1.41 2.60 17.80
N LEU A 446 -1.99 1.65 17.06
CA LEU A 446 -2.65 1.83 15.77
C LEU A 446 -4.16 1.72 15.93
N PHE A 447 -4.88 2.62 15.29
CA PHE A 447 -6.34 2.70 15.33
C PHE A 447 -6.93 2.84 13.92
N SER A 448 -8.17 2.41 13.76
CA SER A 448 -8.95 2.68 12.56
C SER A 448 -9.24 4.18 12.42
N PRO A 449 -9.70 4.64 11.24
CA PRO A 449 -10.18 6.01 11.07
C PRO A 449 -11.33 6.38 12.02
N THR A 450 -12.02 5.39 12.61
CA THR A 450 -13.12 5.56 13.57
C THR A 450 -12.67 5.42 15.03
N GLY A 451 -11.36 5.29 15.30
CA GLY A 451 -10.81 5.19 16.65
C GLY A 451 -10.87 3.79 17.28
N GLN A 452 -11.14 2.74 16.50
CA GLN A 452 -11.10 1.36 16.99
C GLN A 452 -9.66 0.86 17.03
N TYR A 453 -9.25 0.22 18.13
CA TYR A 453 -7.91 -0.34 18.25
C TYR A 453 -7.65 -1.43 17.20
N LEU A 454 -6.52 -1.35 16.50
CA LEU A 454 -6.09 -2.32 15.49
C LEU A 454 -4.92 -3.15 15.99
N ALA A 455 -3.84 -2.48 16.39
CA ALA A 455 -2.58 -3.11 16.76
C ALA A 455 -1.74 -2.19 17.65
N LYS A 456 -0.61 -2.70 18.15
CA LYS A 456 0.38 -1.91 18.85
C LYS A 456 1.79 -2.35 18.47
N CYS A 457 2.71 -1.40 18.51
CA CYS A 457 4.12 -1.61 18.32
C CYS A 457 4.83 -1.16 19.61
N GLY A 458 5.45 -2.10 20.33
CA GLY A 458 6.05 -1.85 21.65
C GLY A 458 5.82 -3.05 22.57
N PHE A 459 6.83 -3.42 23.36
CA PHE A 459 6.82 -4.64 24.17
C PHE A 459 6.20 -4.35 25.55
N ASP A 460 5.17 -5.12 25.94
CA ASP A 460 4.52 -4.97 27.26
C ASP A 460 5.40 -5.47 28.43
N THR A 461 6.48 -6.22 28.14
CA THR A 461 7.28 -6.89 29.16
C THR A 461 8.47 -6.05 29.60
N ALA A 462 8.60 -5.89 30.92
CA ALA A 462 9.62 -5.06 31.54
C ALA A 462 11.08 -5.45 31.25
N TYR A 463 11.30 -6.66 30.74
CA TYR A 463 12.62 -7.14 30.31
C TYR A 463 13.07 -6.59 28.96
N PHE A 464 12.16 -6.05 28.14
CA PHE A 464 12.42 -5.54 26.78
C PHE A 464 12.32 -4.01 26.63
N PHE A 465 12.21 -3.25 27.73
CA PHE A 465 12.26 -1.77 27.73
C PHE A 465 13.52 -1.18 27.07
N LYS A 466 14.53 -2.00 26.76
CA LYS A 466 15.71 -1.60 25.98
C LYS A 466 15.43 -1.35 24.48
N HIS A 467 14.22 -1.63 23.96
CA HIS A 467 13.92 -1.47 22.53
C HIS A 467 13.13 -0.20 22.16
N LEU A 468 12.22 0.29 23.01
CA LEU A 468 11.51 1.57 22.79
C LEU A 468 11.23 2.20 24.15
N ASP A 469 11.95 3.26 24.51
CA ASP A 469 11.83 3.88 25.84
C ASP A 469 10.85 5.05 25.81
N SER A 470 11.02 6.06 24.97
CA SER A 470 10.07 7.18 24.92
C SER A 470 9.72 7.55 23.48
N PRO A 471 8.77 6.84 22.84
CA PRO A 471 8.33 7.18 21.49
C PRO A 471 7.73 8.58 21.46
N ARG A 472 8.08 9.41 20.47
CA ARG A 472 7.63 10.81 20.45
C ARG A 472 7.04 11.28 19.13
N GLY A 473 7.87 11.45 18.12
CA GLY A 473 7.43 11.69 16.74
C GLY A 473 7.05 10.37 16.10
N VAL A 474 6.00 10.39 15.28
CA VAL A 474 5.53 9.24 14.51
C VAL A 474 5.21 9.69 13.08
N CYS A 475 5.57 8.89 12.09
CA CYS A 475 5.22 9.12 10.68
C CYS A 475 5.10 7.78 9.96
N PHE A 476 4.17 7.69 9.01
CA PHE A 476 4.04 6.53 8.14
C PHE A 476 4.90 6.67 6.90
N LEU A 477 5.55 5.56 6.51
CA LEU A 477 6.15 5.38 5.21
C LEU A 477 5.06 5.01 4.18
N PRO A 478 5.31 5.24 2.87
CA PRO A 478 4.36 4.87 1.81
C PRO A 478 3.95 3.39 1.78
N ASP A 479 4.80 2.51 2.33
CA ASP A 479 4.53 1.07 2.45
C ASP A 479 3.86 0.69 3.79
N SER A 480 3.29 1.66 4.49
CA SER A 480 2.62 1.51 5.79
C SER A 480 3.53 1.11 6.95
N ARG A 481 4.86 1.12 6.81
CA ARG A 481 5.77 1.02 7.96
C ARG A 481 5.76 2.31 8.78
N LEU A 482 6.09 2.22 10.06
CA LEU A 482 6.18 3.37 10.96
C LEU A 482 7.63 3.77 11.21
N LEU A 483 7.88 5.08 11.16
CA LEU A 483 9.06 5.73 11.70
C LEU A 483 8.70 6.41 13.01
N ILE A 484 9.51 6.16 14.04
CA ILE A 484 9.27 6.62 15.40
C ILE A 484 10.59 7.18 15.94
N THR A 485 10.58 8.38 16.51
CA THR A 485 11.72 8.86 17.29
C THR A 485 11.63 8.38 18.72
N ASP A 486 12.72 7.80 19.22
CA ASP A 486 12.87 7.44 20.62
C ASP A 486 13.64 8.54 21.35
N PHE A 487 12.90 9.34 22.10
CA PHE A 487 13.40 10.53 22.78
C PHE A 487 14.44 10.23 23.87
N ASN A 488 14.38 9.06 24.50
CA ASN A 488 15.31 8.68 25.58
C ASN A 488 16.48 7.85 25.08
N ASN A 489 16.31 7.07 24.00
CA ASN A 489 17.41 6.31 23.39
C ASN A 489 18.12 7.06 22.26
N HIS A 490 17.74 8.31 21.98
CA HIS A 490 18.44 9.18 21.04
C HIS A 490 18.57 8.59 19.62
N ARG A 491 17.48 7.96 19.14
CA ARG A 491 17.50 7.20 17.88
C ARG A 491 16.17 7.27 17.15
N ILE A 492 16.20 6.85 15.89
CA ILE A 492 15.02 6.64 15.05
C ILE A 492 14.78 5.14 14.94
N VAL A 493 13.53 4.73 15.06
CA VAL A 493 13.09 3.35 15.01
C VAL A 493 12.14 3.20 13.82
N MET A 494 12.40 2.20 12.97
CA MET A 494 11.54 1.82 11.87
C MET A 494 10.94 0.45 12.15
N MET A 495 9.61 0.35 12.10
CA MET A 495 8.88 -0.89 12.40
C MET A 495 7.79 -1.16 11.38
N ALA A 496 7.54 -2.45 11.10
CA ALA A 496 6.35 -2.88 10.37
C ALA A 496 5.11 -2.79 11.28
N THR A 497 3.96 -2.53 10.66
CA THR A 497 2.67 -2.32 11.34
C THR A 497 1.81 -3.59 11.44
N GLY A 498 2.30 -4.72 10.93
CA GLY A 498 1.60 -6.01 10.95
C GLY A 498 1.94 -6.88 12.17
N ASN A 499 1.00 -7.76 12.56
CA ASN A 499 1.11 -8.70 13.69
C ASN A 499 1.91 -9.98 13.37
N GLY A 500 2.87 -9.92 12.43
CA GLY A 500 3.65 -11.08 12.00
C GLY A 500 4.83 -11.40 12.92
N PRO A 501 5.35 -12.65 12.89
CA PRO A 501 6.52 -13.04 13.68
C PRO A 501 7.82 -12.30 13.29
N ASP A 502 7.87 -11.69 12.10
CA ASP A 502 8.98 -10.87 11.59
C ASP A 502 8.79 -9.36 11.87
N LEU A 503 8.50 -8.99 13.12
CA LEU A 503 8.51 -7.61 13.59
C LEU A 503 9.96 -7.09 13.70
N ASN A 504 10.65 -7.00 12.56
CA ASN A 504 12.03 -6.54 12.48
C ASN A 504 12.11 -5.04 12.73
N MET A 505 12.43 -4.68 13.97
CA MET A 505 12.73 -3.31 14.37
C MET A 505 14.12 -2.93 13.87
N LYS A 506 14.20 -1.91 13.00
CA LYS A 506 15.48 -1.31 12.58
C LYS A 506 15.70 -0.01 13.35
N CYS A 507 16.86 0.14 13.96
CA CYS A 507 17.25 1.33 14.71
C CYS A 507 18.34 2.10 13.95
N PHE A 508 18.22 3.42 13.92
CA PHE A 508 19.15 4.31 13.24
C PHE A 508 19.55 5.47 14.14
N GLY A 509 20.82 5.87 14.05
CA GLY A 509 21.40 6.92 14.88
C GLY A 509 21.82 6.45 16.27
N SER A 510 22.53 7.33 16.96
CA SER A 510 23.03 7.15 18.31
C SER A 510 23.03 8.48 19.04
N GLU A 511 23.22 8.47 20.36
CA GLU A 511 23.41 9.71 21.12
C GLU A 511 24.67 10.46 20.69
N GLY A 512 24.54 11.77 20.44
CA GLY A 512 25.66 12.64 20.12
C GLY A 512 25.28 13.89 19.32
N ASP A 513 26.29 14.63 18.90
CA ASP A 513 26.20 15.91 18.17
C ASP A 513 26.77 15.83 16.72
N GLY A 514 27.40 14.72 16.35
CA GLY A 514 27.88 14.48 14.98
C GLY A 514 26.77 14.20 13.97
N GLU A 515 27.14 14.06 12.68
CA GLU A 515 26.18 13.71 11.62
C GLU A 515 25.55 12.34 11.86
N GLY A 516 24.22 12.25 11.76
CA GLY A 516 23.47 11.02 12.05
C GLY A 516 23.35 10.66 13.54
N MET A 517 23.99 11.41 14.43
CA MET A 517 23.79 11.32 15.87
C MET A 517 22.70 12.30 16.31
N LEU A 518 21.90 11.91 17.29
CA LEU A 518 20.74 12.67 17.75
C LEU A 518 20.85 12.98 19.24
N LEU A 519 20.36 14.14 19.65
CA LEU A 519 20.19 14.51 21.04
C LEU A 519 18.74 14.89 21.27
N ARG A 520 17.99 13.98 21.91
CA ARG A 520 16.57 14.16 22.22
C ARG A 520 15.72 14.44 20.96
N PRO A 521 15.64 13.49 20.02
CA PRO A 521 14.86 13.68 18.80
C PRO A 521 13.37 13.83 19.13
N GLN A 522 12.67 14.68 18.37
CA GLN A 522 11.26 15.02 18.58
C GLN A 522 10.42 14.62 17.36
N GLY A 523 9.71 15.55 16.74
CA GLY A 523 8.95 15.33 15.52
C GLY A 523 9.82 14.91 14.33
N LEU A 524 9.17 14.22 13.41
CA LEU A 524 9.77 13.74 12.17
C LEU A 524 8.71 13.77 11.07
N ALA A 525 9.11 14.12 9.84
CA ALA A 525 8.22 14.09 8.70
C ALA A 525 8.93 13.60 7.45
N LEU A 526 8.14 13.08 6.51
CA LEU A 526 8.59 12.73 5.18
C LEU A 526 8.17 13.81 4.19
N ASP A 527 9.08 14.16 3.29
CA ASP A 527 8.71 14.95 2.13
C ASP A 527 8.12 14.06 1.01
N GLN A 528 7.63 14.71 -0.05
CA GLN A 528 7.01 14.04 -1.20
C GLN A 528 8.00 13.18 -2.02
N GLU A 529 9.30 13.34 -1.79
CA GLU A 529 10.39 12.68 -2.51
C GLU A 529 11.08 11.57 -1.69
N GLY A 530 10.63 11.34 -0.46
CA GLY A 530 11.14 10.30 0.44
C GLY A 530 12.34 10.71 1.29
N HIS A 531 12.60 12.01 1.47
CA HIS A 531 13.55 12.47 2.49
C HIS A 531 12.88 12.53 3.85
N LEU A 532 13.60 12.04 4.87
CA LEU A 532 13.16 12.06 6.26
C LEU A 532 13.79 13.22 7.00
N LEU A 533 12.96 14.14 7.49
CA LEU A 533 13.39 15.28 8.29
C LEU A 533 13.13 14.96 9.76
N VAL A 534 14.13 15.20 10.62
CA VAL A 534 14.05 14.89 12.05
C VAL A 534 14.46 16.11 12.87
N CYS A 535 13.59 16.53 13.79
CA CYS A 535 13.88 17.56 14.78
C CYS A 535 14.85 17.01 15.84
N ASP A 536 16.11 17.43 15.79
CA ASP A 536 17.15 17.09 16.75
C ASP A 536 17.23 18.16 17.84
N SER A 537 16.28 18.08 18.78
CA SER A 537 15.90 19.25 19.58
C SER A 537 16.99 19.78 20.51
N ARG A 538 17.83 18.93 21.10
CA ARG A 538 18.88 19.43 22.01
C ARG A 538 20.15 19.84 21.28
N ASN A 539 20.33 19.41 20.03
CA ASN A 539 21.35 19.95 19.14
C ASN A 539 20.85 21.19 18.38
N ASN A 540 19.62 21.65 18.65
CA ASN A 540 19.01 22.85 18.05
C ASN A 540 19.07 22.83 16.53
N ARG A 541 18.83 21.67 15.91
CA ARG A 541 18.96 21.49 14.46
C ARG A 541 17.91 20.53 13.91
N ILE A 542 17.80 20.51 12.58
CA ILE A 542 17.07 19.49 11.83
C ILE A 542 18.08 18.73 10.99
N GLN A 543 17.95 17.40 10.99
CA GLN A 543 18.72 16.52 10.12
C GLN A 543 17.81 15.91 9.06
N VAL A 544 18.29 15.88 7.82
CA VAL A 544 17.59 15.31 6.68
C VAL A 544 18.29 14.02 6.29
N PHE A 545 17.55 12.92 6.23
CA PHE A 545 18.04 11.59 5.91
C PHE A 545 17.45 11.07 4.60
N VAL A 546 18.24 10.32 3.83
CA VAL A 546 17.73 9.55 2.68
C VAL A 546 17.26 8.20 3.18
N LEU A 547 16.00 7.82 2.94
CA LEU A 547 15.41 6.61 3.53
C LEU A 547 16.09 5.29 3.15
N ASN A 548 16.74 5.20 1.98
CA ASN A 548 17.31 3.96 1.47
C ASN A 548 18.48 3.44 2.32
N ASP A 549 19.35 4.34 2.76
CA ASP A 549 20.55 4.03 3.55
C ASP A 549 20.62 4.78 4.88
N MET A 550 19.62 5.61 5.18
CA MET A 550 19.54 6.48 6.35
C MET A 550 20.79 7.37 6.51
N ARG A 551 21.44 7.73 5.39
CA ARG A 551 22.56 8.68 5.40
C ARG A 551 22.04 10.10 5.64
N CYS A 552 22.81 10.89 6.38
CA CYS A 552 22.51 12.31 6.55
C CYS A 552 22.83 13.06 5.24
N ALA A 553 21.81 13.62 4.60
CA ALA A 553 21.93 14.41 3.39
C ALA A 553 22.29 15.87 3.69
N ALA A 554 21.68 16.44 4.74
CA ALA A 554 21.85 17.83 5.13
C ALA A 554 21.48 18.07 6.60
N ILE A 555 22.01 19.16 7.18
CA ILE A 555 21.76 19.60 8.55
C ILE A 555 21.54 21.11 8.55
N PHE A 556 20.56 21.61 9.29
CA PHE A 556 20.31 23.05 9.41
C PHE A 556 19.68 23.48 10.73
N GLY A 557 19.67 24.80 10.98
CA GLY A 557 19.15 25.42 12.20
C GLY A 557 20.12 25.44 13.38
N GLY A 558 21.19 24.64 13.32
CA GLY A 558 22.24 24.58 14.34
C GLY A 558 23.15 25.82 14.35
N PRO A 559 24.06 25.92 15.34
CA PRO A 559 25.02 27.03 15.41
C PRO A 559 25.90 27.03 14.17
N ARG A 560 25.92 28.15 13.42
CA ARG A 560 26.81 28.33 12.26
C ARG A 560 28.26 28.25 12.73
N ILE A 561 28.92 27.12 12.46
CA ILE A 561 30.38 27.05 12.56
C ILE A 561 30.91 27.85 11.37
N PRO A 562 31.70 28.92 11.57
CA PRO A 562 32.37 29.59 10.47
C PRO A 562 33.21 28.55 9.74
N SER A 563 32.91 28.30 8.46
CA SER A 563 33.70 27.38 7.64
C SER A 563 35.16 27.84 7.71
N ALA A 564 36.02 26.98 8.22
CA ALA A 564 37.46 27.22 8.21
C ALA A 564 37.85 27.54 6.77
N ARG A 565 38.46 28.72 6.57
CA ARG A 565 39.18 29.02 5.32
C ARG A 565 40.07 27.82 5.04
N LYS A 566 39.95 27.23 3.85
CA LYS A 566 40.93 26.30 3.31
C LYS A 566 42.25 27.05 3.22
N GLU A 567 43.08 26.94 4.26
CA GLU A 567 44.50 27.24 4.16
C GLU A 567 45.23 25.95 3.78
N ASP A 568 46.09 26.10 2.78
CA ASP A 568 46.82 25.05 2.09
C ASP A 568 47.69 24.19 3.03
N ALA A 569 47.25 22.96 3.32
CA ALA A 569 48.10 21.96 3.94
C ALA A 569 48.81 21.11 2.86
N LYS A 570 50.10 21.38 2.67
CA LYS A 570 51.05 20.54 1.91
C LYS A 570 51.11 19.11 2.47
N PRO A 571 51.41 18.09 1.64
CA PRO A 571 51.39 16.70 2.05
C PRO A 571 52.62 16.34 2.90
N ALA A 572 52.39 15.71 4.05
CA ALA A 572 53.44 15.04 4.81
C ALA A 572 53.37 13.52 4.56
N MET A 573 54.43 12.99 3.95
CA MET A 573 54.76 11.57 3.90
C MET A 573 55.13 11.05 5.28
N GLY A 574 54.67 9.84 5.62
CA GLY A 574 55.09 9.11 6.82
C GLY A 574 54.22 7.88 7.07
N GLY A 575 54.74 6.71 6.72
CA GLY A 575 54.01 5.43 6.75
C GLY A 575 53.97 4.75 8.12
N GLY A 576 53.19 3.68 8.20
CA GLY A 576 53.34 2.69 9.27
C GLY A 576 52.06 2.01 9.78
N ARG A 577 51.75 0.86 9.18
CA ARG A 577 51.16 -0.36 9.79
C ARG A 577 49.80 -0.28 10.52
N MET A 578 48.83 -0.97 9.89
CA MET A 578 47.74 -1.71 10.56
C MET A 578 48.28 -2.63 11.68
N PRO A 579 47.48 -2.88 12.72
CA PRO A 579 47.19 -4.26 13.05
C PRO A 579 45.71 -4.57 13.30
N THR A 580 45.36 -5.76 12.84
CA THR A 580 44.17 -6.57 13.07
C THR A 580 44.06 -7.11 14.50
N MET A 581 42.83 -7.52 14.84
CA MET A 581 42.41 -8.61 15.75
C MET A 581 41.62 -8.21 17.01
N PHE A 582 40.44 -8.81 17.11
CA PHE A 582 39.57 -8.96 18.27
C PHE A 582 40.30 -9.57 19.49
N PRO A 583 39.72 -9.39 20.68
CA PRO A 583 39.43 -10.59 21.48
C PRO A 583 38.02 -10.59 22.09
N ASP A 584 37.40 -11.77 22.04
CA ASP A 584 36.36 -12.22 22.97
C ASP A 584 36.94 -12.41 24.39
N PHE A 585 36.14 -12.17 25.45
CA PHE A 585 35.99 -13.06 26.61
C PHE A 585 34.92 -12.54 27.60
N THR A 586 33.90 -13.36 27.77
CA THR A 586 33.08 -13.71 28.95
C THR A 586 33.19 -12.93 30.30
N SER A 587 32.00 -12.58 30.80
CA SER A 587 31.51 -12.50 32.21
C SER A 587 31.90 -11.31 33.11
N PRO A 588 30.97 -10.80 33.97
CA PRO A 588 31.08 -9.49 34.63
C PRO A 588 31.44 -9.56 36.12
N PRO A 589 31.92 -8.45 36.73
CA PRO A 589 31.92 -8.26 38.19
C PRO A 589 31.15 -6.97 38.59
N PRO A 590 30.92 -6.65 39.88
CA PRO A 590 29.59 -6.73 40.48
C PRO A 590 28.96 -5.37 40.81
N VAL A 591 27.67 -5.44 41.09
CA VAL A 591 26.79 -4.38 41.61
C VAL A 591 27.28 -3.90 42.98
N VAL A 592 27.57 -2.59 43.10
CA VAL A 592 27.69 -1.91 44.40
C VAL A 592 26.44 -1.08 44.63
N VAL A 593 25.67 -1.48 45.63
CA VAL A 593 24.54 -0.75 46.19
C VAL A 593 25.07 0.42 47.03
N LYS A 594 24.63 1.65 46.73
CA LYS A 594 24.63 2.75 47.70
C LYS A 594 23.21 3.28 47.87
N GLN A 595 22.68 3.11 49.08
CA GLN A 595 21.41 3.67 49.53
C GLN A 595 21.60 5.13 49.98
N GLY A 596 20.60 5.96 49.68
CA GLY A 596 20.15 7.07 50.53
C GLY A 596 20.85 8.43 50.39
N ALA A 597 20.29 9.33 49.58
CA ALA A 597 20.19 10.75 49.91
C ALA A 597 19.11 11.42 49.04
N THR A 598 18.28 12.24 49.67
CA THR A 598 17.20 13.06 49.11
C THR A 598 17.70 14.06 48.05
N PRO A 599 16.95 14.36 46.97
CA PRO A 599 17.39 15.33 45.98
C PRO A 599 17.04 16.76 46.44
N GLN A 600 18.07 17.51 46.86
CA GLN A 600 18.06 18.96 46.81
C GLN A 600 18.27 19.41 45.36
N THR A 601 17.51 20.41 44.96
CA THR A 601 17.57 21.08 43.65
C THR A 601 18.92 21.77 43.46
N SER A 602 19.73 21.31 42.51
CA SER A 602 20.88 22.06 41.99
C SER A 602 20.70 22.37 40.50
N ASN A 603 20.63 23.66 40.21
CA ASN A 603 20.83 24.23 38.89
C ASN A 603 22.27 23.93 38.44
N ASP A 604 22.46 22.98 37.53
CA ASP A 604 23.71 22.86 36.79
C ASP A 604 23.56 23.54 35.43
N SER A 605 24.01 24.80 35.41
CA SER A 605 24.26 25.58 34.20
C SER A 605 25.46 24.99 33.46
N VAL A 606 25.21 24.36 32.32
CA VAL A 606 26.24 24.03 31.33
C VAL A 606 26.80 25.35 30.80
N LYS A 607 28.10 25.56 30.99
CA LYS A 607 28.84 26.69 30.42
C LYS A 607 28.87 26.54 28.90
N HIS A 608 28.06 27.33 28.20
CA HIS A 608 28.20 27.54 26.77
C HIS A 608 29.42 28.42 26.49
N ALA A 609 30.24 28.01 25.52
CA ALA A 609 31.19 28.91 24.87
C ALA A 609 30.41 30.09 24.29
N GLU A 610 30.84 31.31 24.62
CA GLU A 610 30.21 32.55 24.17
C GLU A 610 30.25 32.68 22.64
N GLY A 611 29.10 32.97 22.02
CA GLY A 611 29.06 33.73 20.76
C GLY A 611 28.34 33.16 19.54
N VAL A 612 27.76 31.95 19.55
CA VAL A 612 26.99 31.45 18.40
C VAL A 612 25.58 31.07 18.83
N VAL A 613 24.62 31.98 18.60
CA VAL A 613 23.20 31.70 18.81
C VAL A 613 22.71 30.82 17.66
N PRO A 614 22.21 29.60 17.92
CA PRO A 614 21.62 28.76 16.88
C PRO A 614 20.36 29.41 16.32
N GLU A 615 20.09 29.15 15.04
CA GLU A 615 18.93 29.71 14.33
C GLU A 615 17.61 29.13 14.87
N LEU A 616 17.61 27.88 15.36
CA LEU A 616 16.50 27.25 16.08
C LEU A 616 16.80 27.13 17.59
N ASP A 617 15.81 27.23 18.47
CA ASP A 617 15.91 26.78 19.87
C ASP A 617 14.90 25.67 20.14
N ARG A 618 15.41 24.44 20.31
CA ARG A 618 14.63 23.24 20.62
C ARG A 618 13.47 22.99 19.65
N PRO A 619 13.75 22.75 18.35
CA PRO A 619 12.70 22.42 17.39
C PRO A 619 11.91 21.19 17.86
N THR A 620 10.57 21.30 17.87
CA THR A 620 9.70 20.24 18.43
C THR A 620 9.06 19.37 17.38
N ASP A 621 8.57 19.96 16.30
CA ASP A 621 7.91 19.23 15.23
C ASP A 621 8.05 20.03 13.93
N LEU A 622 7.85 19.34 12.82
CA LEU A 622 7.95 19.94 11.50
C LEU A 622 6.97 19.29 10.54
N CYS A 623 6.63 20.01 9.48
CA CYS A 623 5.90 19.45 8.35
C CYS A 623 6.41 20.05 7.04
N VAL A 624 6.16 19.34 5.93
CA VAL A 624 6.48 19.82 4.59
C VAL A 624 5.18 20.18 3.88
N GLY A 625 5.06 21.44 3.46
CA GLY A 625 3.89 21.94 2.73
C GLY A 625 3.82 21.41 1.30
N LEU A 626 2.64 21.53 0.69
CA LEU A 626 2.43 21.18 -0.72
C LEU A 626 3.21 22.10 -1.69
N ASP A 627 3.53 23.30 -1.22
CA ASP A 627 4.43 24.26 -1.88
C ASP A 627 5.91 23.86 -1.80
N GLY A 628 6.23 22.80 -1.04
CA GLY A 628 7.58 22.33 -0.81
C GLY A 628 8.31 23.05 0.33
N ARG A 629 7.72 24.04 1.00
CA ARG A 629 8.35 24.70 2.15
C ARG A 629 8.37 23.79 3.36
N VAL A 630 9.38 23.93 4.21
CA VAL A 630 9.50 23.22 5.49
C VAL A 630 9.11 24.17 6.61
N TYR A 631 8.05 23.81 7.34
CA TYR A 631 7.56 24.57 8.47
C TYR A 631 8.02 23.88 9.75
N VAL A 632 8.66 24.62 10.64
CA VAL A 632 9.29 24.10 11.86
C VAL A 632 8.77 24.85 13.06
N VAL A 633 8.33 24.11 14.08
CA VAL A 633 7.97 24.69 15.37
C VAL A 633 9.25 24.97 16.17
N ASP A 634 9.57 26.25 16.34
CA ASP A 634 10.67 26.72 17.20
C ASP A 634 10.12 27.00 18.60
N LEU A 635 10.24 25.99 19.48
CA LEU A 635 9.66 26.04 20.82
C LEU A 635 10.26 27.14 21.68
N GLY A 636 11.57 27.36 21.57
CA GLY A 636 12.28 28.35 22.38
C GLY A 636 11.86 29.78 22.06
N ASN A 637 11.60 30.05 20.79
CA ASN A 637 11.19 31.37 20.30
C ASN A 637 9.67 31.55 20.17
N ASN A 638 8.87 30.50 20.44
CA ASN A 638 7.41 30.50 20.30
C ASN A 638 6.92 30.95 18.90
N CYS A 639 7.61 30.52 17.85
CA CYS A 639 7.28 30.86 16.47
C CYS A 639 7.35 29.62 15.55
N ILE A 640 6.83 29.77 14.34
CA ILE A 640 7.02 28.82 13.24
C ILE A 640 8.00 29.44 12.27
N ARG A 641 9.10 28.72 11.99
CA ARG A 641 10.09 29.12 10.97
C ARG A 641 9.85 28.38 9.67
N VAL A 642 10.05 29.07 8.55
CA VAL A 642 9.79 28.55 7.21
C VAL A 642 11.07 28.55 6.38
N PHE A 643 11.39 27.39 5.79
CA PHE A 643 12.56 27.15 4.95
C PHE A 643 12.20 26.67 3.55
#